data_AF-A0A0P1AVC1-F1
#
_entry.id   AF-A0A0P1AVC1-F1
#
_cell.length_a   1.000
_cell.length_b   1.000
_cell.length_c   1.000
_cell.angle_alpha   90.00
_cell.angle_beta   90.00
_cell.angle_gamma   90.00
#
_symmetry.space_group_name_H-M   'P 1'
#
loop_
_entity.id
_entity.type
_entity.pdbx_description
1 polymer ?
#
loop_
_entity_poly.entity_id
_entity_poly.type
_entity_poly.pdbx_seq_one_letter_code
_entity_poly.pdbx_strand_id
1 'polypeptide(L)'
;MRVVTGFSLSVAHCLFGHALGWDQQPDGYEVIDRPKSFEDLETWRQEWGMWKKMELITNRYDPEDSCTVYNLPQTQWTQQNFLQVFVMMSDRLIYDRETQQYTVDKYVKEMTKRVGPFDSVVLWSGYPNSGIDNRNQWELMRNLPGGIEGLKGVIKDFHDNDIKIILPFNPWDTGTKSEKGKEGMVRMYTADIETIYSLVQELGADGINGDTMYGVPKSFYNCSNPLVASPEGGVPSAYLNNNPLSWGYYYGFSNFPPVARAKYLEVRHMVQLCARWSLDRTSELQMAFFNGAGYVVWENVWGIWNAMTEREDITTKIIFTILHKFGTIVSTGNWIPYYNWKGEEVYTSAFTLPTDESLYTIISTMESSTSYEIPLPSSQSGDDVRVYDVYHGVELQKETGSSTNGTVIKINLEPRGFGAVYVTKTGGDLSSFLTEMQTLTSKPLADYSMQRDLLQQVMNPNANSTMGDNADSSEMVLISGMFAYEFNVSGVQIEPVSAWTPTFAQFGTGVQFPWEDRPSNTHSANLMFPDFMIDKYPVTNSQYLTFLKASGYVPKSLQRFLDHWENRQGENPALWTIPAGLEQTPVVNVAVEDATAYANYYGKRLPKDQEWQYVASNGALNDPYPWGSEFDAAKLPKVYHGQELPQLAPVGSNKISRSKSFDVEDLTGYIWQMTDYFCDAHTCGVLLRGGSCYSPIPSTLADPNWFPLCQKRQCGDALMIRIPSHLQE
;
A
#
# COMPACT_ATOMS: atom_id res chain seq x y z
N MET A 1 -2.94 44.40 31.90
CA MET A 1 -3.05 44.65 33.37
C MET A 1 -4.08 43.65 33.90
N ARG A 2 -3.67 42.54 34.52
CA ARG A 2 -3.39 42.36 35.97
C ARG A 2 -4.62 42.74 36.81
N VAL A 3 -5.21 41.88 37.65
CA VAL A 3 -4.63 41.24 38.86
C VAL A 3 -5.55 40.06 39.31
N VAL A 4 -5.04 38.82 39.44
CA VAL A 4 -4.73 38.01 40.67
C VAL A 4 -5.99 37.54 41.44
N THR A 5 -6.24 36.24 41.60
CA THR A 5 -5.67 35.28 42.60
C THR A 5 -5.61 33.86 42.01
N GLY A 6 -4.72 32.91 42.35
CA GLY A 6 -3.80 32.74 43.47
C GLY A 6 -3.83 31.26 43.91
N PHE A 7 -2.88 30.48 43.38
CA PHE A 7 -2.33 29.19 43.84
C PHE A 7 -3.05 28.33 44.90
N SER A 8 -3.31 27.06 44.54
CA SER A 8 -2.98 25.90 45.37
C SER A 8 -2.54 24.72 44.49
N LEU A 9 -1.28 24.32 44.66
CA LEU A 9 -0.68 23.12 44.09
C LEU A 9 -1.19 21.86 44.80
N SER A 10 -1.26 20.78 44.03
CA SER A 10 -0.76 19.42 44.31
C SER A 10 -1.81 18.30 44.21
N VAL A 11 -1.35 17.22 43.57
CA VAL A 11 -1.92 15.87 43.50
C VAL A 11 -3.02 15.64 42.44
N ALA A 12 -2.59 15.62 41.17
CA ALA A 12 -3.16 14.74 40.14
C ALA A 12 -2.13 14.57 38.99
N HIS A 13 -0.92 14.11 39.34
CA HIS A 13 0.03 13.54 38.39
C HIS A 13 -0.02 12.03 38.56
N CYS A 14 -0.76 11.37 37.67
CA CYS A 14 -0.61 9.99 37.20
C CYS A 14 -1.95 9.50 36.65
N LEU A 15 -1.89 8.77 35.54
CA LEU A 15 -2.98 8.03 34.88
C LEU A 15 -3.83 8.80 33.86
N PHE A 16 -3.19 9.34 32.83
CA PHE A 16 -3.73 9.31 31.46
C PHE A 16 -2.54 9.36 30.50
N GLY A 17 -1.86 8.23 30.34
CA GLY A 17 -0.96 8.03 29.20
C GLY A 17 -1.81 7.95 27.94
N HIS A 18 -2.14 9.10 27.35
CA HIS A 18 -2.48 9.12 25.94
C HIS A 18 -1.19 8.77 25.22
N ALA A 19 -1.17 7.66 24.50
CA ALA A 19 -0.22 7.52 23.42
C ALA A 19 -0.44 8.72 22.50
N LEU A 20 0.53 9.62 22.45
CA LEU A 20 0.54 10.72 21.50
C LEU A 20 0.72 10.07 20.13
N GLY A 21 -0.39 9.80 19.44
CA GLY A 21 -0.34 9.61 17.99
C GLY A 21 0.29 10.84 17.34
N TRP A 22 0.88 10.67 16.15
CA TRP A 22 1.35 11.80 15.34
C TRP A 22 0.23 12.84 15.20
N ASP A 23 0.59 14.13 15.16
CA ASP A 23 -0.38 15.22 15.02
C ASP A 23 -1.37 14.90 13.90
N GLN A 24 -2.66 14.81 14.24
CA GLN A 24 -3.69 14.54 13.25
C GLN A 24 -3.68 15.66 12.21
N GLN A 25 -3.57 15.26 10.95
CA GLN A 25 -3.64 16.18 9.83
C GLN A 25 -4.99 16.91 9.85
N PRO A 26 -5.00 18.25 9.76
CA PRO A 26 -6.25 18.99 9.56
C PRO A 26 -6.86 18.69 8.19
N ASP A 27 -8.18 18.50 8.12
CA ASP A 27 -8.90 18.34 6.85
C ASP A 27 -8.57 19.47 5.87
N GLY A 28 -8.31 19.11 4.60
CA GLY A 28 -8.00 20.07 3.54
C GLY A 28 -6.61 20.69 3.60
N TYR A 29 -5.73 20.29 4.53
CA TYR A 29 -4.40 20.90 4.67
C TYR A 29 -3.51 20.75 3.44
N GLU A 30 -3.64 19.65 2.68
CA GLU A 30 -2.77 19.35 1.53
C GLU A 30 -2.94 20.31 0.35
N VAL A 31 -4.04 21.05 0.34
CA VAL A 31 -4.52 21.78 -0.83
C VAL A 31 -4.90 23.21 -0.50
N ILE A 32 -4.87 24.03 -1.54
CA ILE A 32 -5.43 25.37 -1.56
C ILE A 32 -6.63 25.33 -2.51
N ASP A 33 -7.82 25.64 -1.99
CA ASP A 33 -9.05 25.68 -2.78
C ASP A 33 -8.96 26.69 -3.94
N ARG A 34 -9.50 26.33 -5.11
CA ARG A 34 -9.68 27.25 -6.24
C ARG A 34 -10.51 28.48 -5.82
N PRO A 35 -10.27 29.68 -6.39
CA PRO A 35 -11.19 30.82 -6.25
C PRO A 35 -12.63 30.44 -6.63
N LYS A 36 -13.61 31.00 -5.91
CA LYS A 36 -15.04 30.66 -6.09
C LYS A 36 -15.56 31.05 -7.47
N SER A 37 -15.11 32.18 -8.01
CA SER A 37 -15.44 32.63 -9.36
C SER A 37 -14.24 33.28 -10.04
N PHE A 38 -14.38 33.58 -11.33
CA PHE A 38 -13.37 34.29 -12.11
C PHE A 38 -13.08 35.69 -11.55
N GLU A 39 -14.12 36.39 -11.08
CA GLU A 39 -14.02 37.73 -10.52
C GLU A 39 -13.13 37.77 -9.26
N ASP A 40 -13.07 36.67 -8.52
CA ASP A 40 -12.26 36.53 -7.31
C ASP A 40 -10.80 36.13 -7.59
N LEU A 41 -10.45 35.73 -8.82
CA LEU A 41 -9.17 35.12 -9.14
C LEU A 41 -7.96 35.99 -8.77
N GLU A 42 -8.01 37.28 -9.11
CA GLU A 42 -6.89 38.18 -8.86
C GLU A 42 -6.71 38.47 -7.37
N THR A 43 -7.82 38.69 -6.64
CA THR A 43 -7.81 38.83 -5.18
C THR A 43 -7.26 37.56 -4.52
N TRP A 44 -7.73 36.39 -4.95
CA TRP A 44 -7.25 35.09 -4.48
C TRP A 44 -5.73 34.95 -4.68
N ARG A 45 -5.20 35.31 -5.85
CA ARG A 45 -3.75 35.25 -6.12
C ARG A 45 -2.95 36.17 -5.20
N GLN A 46 -3.45 37.38 -4.96
CA GLN A 46 -2.81 38.34 -4.07
C GLN A 46 -2.80 37.83 -2.62
N GLU A 47 -3.94 37.36 -2.13
CA GLU A 47 -4.09 36.83 -0.76
C GLU A 47 -3.19 35.61 -0.53
N TRP A 48 -3.22 34.62 -1.44
CA TRP A 48 -2.38 33.43 -1.32
C TRP A 48 -0.89 33.70 -1.55
N GLY A 49 -0.55 34.66 -2.40
CA GLY A 49 0.83 35.12 -2.57
C GLY A 49 1.37 35.80 -1.31
N MET A 50 0.56 36.65 -0.67
CA MET A 50 0.88 37.26 0.62
C MET A 50 0.99 36.21 1.72
N TRP A 51 0.04 35.27 1.78
CA TRP A 51 0.07 34.15 2.72
C TRP A 51 1.34 33.32 2.55
N LYS A 52 1.69 32.89 1.33
CA LYS A 52 2.92 32.13 1.04
C LYS A 52 4.14 32.84 1.62
N LYS A 53 4.28 34.14 1.35
CA LYS A 53 5.40 34.93 1.88
C LYS A 53 5.43 34.93 3.42
N MET A 54 4.29 35.15 4.06
CA MET A 54 4.20 35.17 5.53
C MET A 54 4.42 33.79 6.16
N GLU A 55 3.94 32.72 5.52
CA GLU A 55 4.07 31.34 5.97
C GLU A 55 5.55 30.91 5.94
N LEU A 56 6.26 31.19 4.85
CA LEU A 56 7.69 30.88 4.71
C LEU A 56 8.54 31.67 5.72
N ILE A 57 8.23 32.97 5.95
CA ILE A 57 8.91 33.79 6.96
C ILE A 57 8.66 33.25 8.37
N THR A 58 7.42 32.92 8.71
CA THR A 58 7.04 32.39 10.02
C THR A 58 7.79 31.09 10.34
N ASN A 59 7.91 30.22 9.33
CA ASN A 59 8.59 28.93 9.45
C ASN A 59 10.11 29.02 9.21
N ARG A 60 10.67 30.23 9.01
CA ARG A 60 12.10 30.47 8.77
C ARG A 60 12.66 29.64 7.61
N TYR A 61 11.85 29.47 6.58
CA TYR A 61 12.26 28.78 5.37
C TYR A 61 13.23 29.65 4.57
N ASP A 62 14.33 29.06 4.10
CA ASP A 62 15.31 29.69 3.24
C ASP A 62 15.54 28.80 2.01
N PRO A 63 15.11 29.22 0.80
CA PRO A 63 15.27 28.43 -0.42
C PRO A 63 16.73 28.22 -0.82
N GLU A 64 17.66 29.05 -0.32
CA GLU A 64 19.10 29.02 -0.62
C GLU A 64 19.92 28.26 0.44
N ASP A 65 19.27 27.73 1.50
CA ASP A 65 19.98 26.95 2.51
C ASP A 65 20.65 25.73 1.85
N SER A 66 21.98 25.68 1.85
CA SER A 66 22.75 24.56 1.31
C SER A 66 22.40 23.21 1.94
N CYS A 67 21.77 23.23 3.11
CA CYS A 67 21.38 22.07 3.88
C CYS A 67 19.93 21.63 3.67
N THR A 68 19.18 22.28 2.78
CA THR A 68 17.83 21.83 2.41
C THR A 68 17.88 20.67 1.42
N VAL A 69 16.92 19.75 1.51
CA VAL A 69 16.78 18.60 0.59
C VAL A 69 16.60 19.01 -0.87
N TYR A 70 16.27 20.27 -1.17
CA TYR A 70 16.16 20.75 -2.56
C TYR A 70 17.50 21.22 -3.14
N ASN A 71 18.51 21.52 -2.30
CA ASN A 71 19.80 22.02 -2.75
C ASN A 71 20.91 20.95 -2.71
N LEU A 72 20.68 19.84 -2.00
CA LEU A 72 21.65 18.74 -1.92
C LEU A 72 21.64 17.91 -3.22
N PRO A 73 22.80 17.71 -3.88
CA PRO A 73 22.88 16.95 -5.13
C PRO A 73 22.32 15.52 -5.01
N GLN A 74 22.50 14.86 -3.86
CA GLN A 74 22.05 13.47 -3.65
C GLN A 74 20.53 13.32 -3.67
N THR A 75 19.78 14.40 -3.42
CA THR A 75 18.31 14.38 -3.31
C THR A 75 17.62 15.11 -4.46
N GLN A 76 18.35 15.73 -5.39
CA GLN A 76 17.77 16.50 -6.50
C GLN A 76 16.90 15.68 -7.44
N TRP A 77 17.12 14.36 -7.54
CA TRP A 77 16.28 13.46 -8.33
C TRP A 77 14.80 13.53 -7.91
N THR A 78 14.53 13.82 -6.64
CA THR A 78 13.16 13.92 -6.09
C THR A 78 12.31 15.01 -6.77
N GLN A 79 12.95 16.06 -7.30
CA GLN A 79 12.27 17.19 -7.94
C GLN A 79 11.64 16.81 -9.28
N GLN A 80 12.00 15.65 -9.84
CA GLN A 80 11.46 15.13 -11.10
C GLN A 80 10.99 13.68 -10.94
N ASN A 81 10.70 13.24 -9.71
CA ASN A 81 10.05 11.97 -9.43
C ASN A 81 8.56 12.09 -9.78
N PHE A 82 8.18 12.06 -11.05
CA PHE A 82 6.80 12.30 -11.47
C PHE A 82 5.92 11.06 -11.41
N LEU A 83 6.47 9.87 -11.64
CA LEU A 83 5.70 8.64 -11.60
C LEU A 83 6.32 7.66 -10.62
N GLN A 84 5.58 7.36 -9.56
CA GLN A 84 5.94 6.37 -8.54
C GLN A 84 5.05 5.15 -8.69
N VAL A 85 5.61 3.95 -8.46
CA VAL A 85 4.85 2.70 -8.44
C VAL A 85 4.88 2.09 -7.04
N PHE A 86 3.74 1.60 -6.57
CA PHE A 86 3.65 0.91 -5.29
C PHE A 86 3.61 -0.60 -5.50
N VAL A 87 4.65 -1.31 -5.02
CA VAL A 87 4.80 -2.75 -5.20
C VAL A 87 4.55 -3.46 -3.87
N MET A 88 3.49 -4.26 -3.82
CA MET A 88 3.33 -5.26 -2.77
C MET A 88 4.33 -6.38 -3.03
N MET A 89 5.20 -6.69 -2.07
CA MET A 89 6.18 -7.79 -2.23
C MET A 89 5.54 -9.19 -2.29
N SER A 90 4.22 -9.28 -2.03
CA SER A 90 3.40 -10.45 -2.27
C SER A 90 2.88 -10.59 -3.70
N ASP A 91 3.13 -9.61 -4.58
CA ASP A 91 2.70 -9.62 -5.96
C ASP A 91 3.46 -10.68 -6.79
N ARG A 92 2.72 -11.47 -7.56
CA ARG A 92 3.25 -12.55 -8.41
C ARG A 92 3.94 -12.03 -9.68
N LEU A 93 3.81 -10.75 -10.01
CA LEU A 93 4.58 -10.12 -11.07
C LEU A 93 6.00 -9.73 -10.64
N ILE A 94 6.24 -9.49 -9.34
CA ILE A 94 7.58 -9.17 -8.83
C ILE A 94 8.33 -10.41 -8.34
N TYR A 95 7.63 -11.49 -7.99
CA TYR A 95 8.25 -12.75 -7.56
C TYR A 95 7.51 -13.98 -8.08
N ASP A 96 8.26 -14.88 -8.73
CA ASP A 96 7.78 -16.17 -9.19
C ASP A 96 8.02 -17.26 -8.14
N ARG A 97 6.93 -17.88 -7.65
CA ARG A 97 6.95 -18.92 -6.62
C ARG A 97 7.34 -20.30 -7.11
N GLU A 98 7.22 -20.56 -8.41
CA GLU A 98 7.63 -21.85 -8.97
C GLU A 98 9.15 -21.90 -9.10
N THR A 99 9.75 -20.83 -9.62
CA THR A 99 11.20 -20.72 -9.82
C THR A 99 11.95 -20.15 -8.61
N GLN A 100 11.23 -19.57 -7.65
CA GLN A 100 11.77 -18.88 -6.46
C GLN A 100 12.71 -17.72 -6.82
N GLN A 101 12.34 -16.93 -7.83
CA GLN A 101 13.14 -15.82 -8.32
C GLN A 101 12.33 -14.52 -8.34
N TYR A 102 13.00 -13.41 -8.07
CA TYR A 102 12.47 -12.09 -8.37
C TYR A 102 12.46 -11.84 -9.87
N THR A 103 11.43 -11.14 -10.35
CA THR A 103 11.19 -10.87 -11.77
C THR A 103 11.11 -9.37 -12.05
N VAL A 104 12.06 -8.60 -11.51
CA VAL A 104 12.10 -7.13 -11.61
C VAL A 104 12.04 -6.66 -13.05
N ASP A 105 12.88 -7.19 -13.95
CA ASP A 105 12.87 -6.78 -15.37
C ASP A 105 11.53 -7.03 -16.06
N LYS A 106 10.85 -8.12 -15.71
CA LYS A 106 9.50 -8.42 -16.22
C LYS A 106 8.52 -7.36 -15.72
N TYR A 107 8.56 -7.06 -14.43
CA TYR A 107 7.70 -6.05 -13.81
C TYR A 107 7.91 -4.67 -14.44
N VAL A 108 9.16 -4.21 -14.52
CA VAL A 108 9.53 -2.93 -15.15
C VAL A 108 9.03 -2.87 -16.59
N LYS A 109 9.30 -3.91 -17.39
CA LYS A 109 8.86 -3.97 -18.79
C LYS A 109 7.34 -3.90 -18.95
N GLU A 110 6.59 -4.63 -18.12
CA GLU A 110 5.13 -4.64 -18.18
C GLU A 110 4.54 -3.29 -17.75
N MET A 111 5.05 -2.69 -16.68
CA MET A 111 4.63 -1.36 -16.22
C MET A 111 5.00 -0.28 -17.23
N THR A 112 6.25 -0.23 -17.71
CA THR A 112 6.70 0.76 -18.70
C THR A 112 5.92 0.69 -20.00
N LYS A 113 5.50 -0.52 -20.41
CA LYS A 113 4.63 -0.68 -21.58
C LYS A 113 3.30 0.06 -21.39
N ARG A 114 2.67 -0.10 -20.22
CA ARG A 114 1.35 0.45 -19.86
C ARG A 114 1.40 1.94 -19.60
N VAL A 115 2.22 2.37 -18.62
CA VAL A 115 2.19 3.73 -18.06
C VAL A 115 3.40 4.59 -18.44
N GLY A 116 4.35 4.05 -19.20
CA GLY A 116 5.61 4.74 -19.52
C GLY A 116 6.69 4.57 -18.44
N PRO A 117 7.88 5.18 -18.64
CA PRO A 117 8.95 5.16 -17.65
C PRO A 117 8.46 5.71 -16.30
N PHE A 118 8.94 5.12 -15.21
CA PHE A 118 8.64 5.55 -13.85
C PHE A 118 9.93 5.74 -13.06
N ASP A 119 9.89 6.61 -12.06
CA ASP A 119 11.07 7.19 -11.44
C ASP A 119 11.41 6.52 -10.10
N SER A 120 10.40 6.04 -9.39
CA SER A 120 10.60 5.37 -8.10
C SER A 120 9.59 4.27 -7.80
N VAL A 121 9.98 3.37 -6.90
CA VAL A 121 9.16 2.28 -6.39
C VAL A 121 9.13 2.31 -4.87
N VAL A 122 7.95 2.14 -4.28
CA VAL A 122 7.80 1.78 -2.87
C VAL A 122 7.71 0.27 -2.76
N LEU A 123 8.68 -0.36 -2.07
CA LEU A 123 8.72 -1.82 -1.87
C LEU A 123 8.02 -2.22 -0.57
N TRP A 124 6.73 -2.48 -0.63
CA TRP A 124 5.91 -2.72 0.56
C TRP A 124 5.94 -4.18 1.02
N SER A 125 6.49 -4.43 2.21
CA SER A 125 6.82 -5.78 2.69
C SER A 125 6.04 -6.28 3.91
N GLY A 126 5.55 -5.39 4.77
CA GLY A 126 5.04 -5.76 6.10
C GLY A 126 3.54 -5.99 6.15
N TYR A 127 2.77 -4.93 5.90
CA TYR A 127 1.31 -4.94 5.97
C TYR A 127 0.69 -5.52 4.69
N PRO A 128 -0.39 -6.33 4.72
CA PRO A 128 -1.29 -6.57 5.84
C PRO A 128 -0.84 -7.62 6.85
N ASN A 129 0.28 -8.30 6.68
CA ASN A 129 0.62 -9.47 7.51
C ASN A 129 1.21 -9.16 8.88
N SER A 130 1.57 -7.90 9.14
CA SER A 130 2.05 -7.44 10.43
C SER A 130 1.10 -7.86 11.56
N GLY A 131 1.66 -8.51 12.59
CA GLY A 131 0.93 -8.86 13.81
C GLY A 131 0.24 -10.20 13.83
N ILE A 132 0.42 -11.00 12.77
CA ILE A 132 0.14 -12.43 12.85
C ILE A 132 1.05 -13.11 13.91
N ASP A 133 2.30 -12.68 13.94
CA ASP A 133 3.32 -13.06 14.92
C ASP A 133 4.06 -11.81 15.41
N ASN A 134 5.08 -12.00 16.24
CA ASN A 134 5.80 -10.90 16.86
C ASN A 134 6.87 -10.25 15.98
N ARG A 135 7.02 -10.62 14.70
CA ARG A 135 7.98 -9.96 13.82
C ARG A 135 7.60 -8.49 13.65
N ASN A 136 8.60 -7.63 13.78
CA ASN A 136 8.44 -6.24 13.44
C ASN A 136 8.56 -6.00 11.92
N GLN A 137 8.25 -4.79 11.48
CA GLN A 137 8.33 -4.38 10.07
C GLN A 137 9.71 -4.67 9.44
N TRP A 138 10.78 -4.55 10.23
CA TRP A 138 12.15 -4.75 9.77
C TRP A 138 12.44 -6.24 9.54
N GLU A 139 12.07 -7.10 10.49
CA GLU A 139 12.19 -8.56 10.38
C GLU A 139 11.36 -9.09 9.21
N LEU A 140 10.13 -8.59 9.01
CA LEU A 140 9.31 -8.93 7.83
C LEU A 140 10.03 -8.62 6.52
N MET A 141 10.69 -7.47 6.42
CA MET A 141 11.50 -7.13 5.25
C MET A 141 12.73 -8.03 5.09
N ARG A 142 13.46 -8.37 6.17
CA ARG A 142 14.61 -9.31 6.08
C ARG A 142 14.18 -10.75 5.80
N ASN A 143 12.92 -11.07 6.02
CA ASN A 143 12.34 -12.39 5.82
C ASN A 143 11.76 -12.60 4.41
N LEU A 144 11.82 -11.59 3.56
CA LEU A 144 11.55 -11.76 2.13
C LEU A 144 12.52 -12.78 1.49
N PRO A 145 12.13 -13.44 0.39
CA PRO A 145 12.97 -14.43 -0.30
C PRO A 145 14.42 -13.99 -0.52
N GLY A 146 15.36 -14.88 -0.22
CA GLY A 146 16.80 -14.58 -0.32
C GLY A 146 17.32 -13.63 0.76
N GLY A 147 16.48 -13.19 1.69
CA GLY A 147 16.82 -12.28 2.78
C GLY A 147 17.39 -10.95 2.30
N ILE A 148 18.35 -10.40 3.05
CA ILE A 148 19.00 -9.13 2.73
C ILE A 148 19.68 -9.15 1.36
N GLU A 149 20.36 -10.25 0.99
CA GLU A 149 21.04 -10.32 -0.30
C GLU A 149 20.05 -10.42 -1.48
N GLY A 150 18.93 -11.12 -1.30
CA GLY A 150 17.83 -11.13 -2.27
C GLY A 150 17.27 -9.73 -2.49
N LEU A 151 17.00 -8.99 -1.41
CA LEU A 151 16.48 -7.63 -1.49
C LEU A 151 17.48 -6.64 -2.10
N LYS A 152 18.79 -6.77 -1.80
CA LYS A 152 19.85 -6.01 -2.47
C LYS A 152 19.88 -6.29 -3.97
N GLY A 153 19.65 -7.55 -4.38
CA GLY A 153 19.48 -7.93 -5.78
C GLY A 153 18.30 -7.20 -6.43
N VAL A 154 17.12 -7.23 -5.79
CA VAL A 154 15.93 -6.51 -6.26
C VAL A 154 16.20 -5.01 -6.45
N ILE A 155 16.81 -4.36 -5.46
CA ILE A 155 17.12 -2.93 -5.52
C ILE A 155 18.11 -2.64 -6.64
N LYS A 156 19.14 -3.48 -6.78
CA LYS A 156 20.12 -3.35 -7.85
C LYS A 156 19.46 -3.49 -9.23
N ASP A 157 18.55 -4.43 -9.41
CA ASP A 157 17.85 -4.64 -10.69
C ASP A 157 16.97 -3.43 -11.06
N PHE A 158 16.32 -2.79 -10.08
CA PHE A 158 15.63 -1.51 -10.30
C PHE A 158 16.60 -0.37 -10.62
N HIS A 159 17.74 -0.28 -9.93
CA HIS A 159 18.78 0.72 -10.21
C HIS A 159 19.40 0.56 -11.60
N ASP A 160 19.57 -0.67 -12.09
CA ASP A 160 20.03 -0.95 -13.46
C ASP A 160 19.06 -0.40 -14.53
N ASN A 161 17.80 -0.15 -14.14
CA ASN A 161 16.75 0.49 -14.95
C ASN A 161 16.55 1.99 -14.59
N ASP A 162 17.44 2.60 -13.82
CA ASP A 162 17.40 4.00 -13.34
C ASP A 162 16.19 4.35 -12.45
N ILE A 163 15.66 3.35 -11.74
CA ILE A 163 14.48 3.51 -10.85
C ILE A 163 14.91 3.57 -9.39
N LYS A 164 14.48 4.58 -8.65
CA LYS A 164 14.79 4.77 -7.22
C LYS A 164 13.94 3.90 -6.30
N ILE A 165 14.51 3.45 -5.19
CA ILE A 165 13.80 2.61 -4.21
C ILE A 165 13.52 3.36 -2.92
N ILE A 166 12.26 3.31 -2.52
CA ILE A 166 11.77 3.87 -1.27
C ILE A 166 11.26 2.73 -0.39
N LEU A 167 11.78 2.64 0.84
CA LEU A 167 11.38 1.61 1.80
C LEU A 167 10.20 2.10 2.66
N PRO A 168 9.24 1.25 3.03
CA PRO A 168 8.18 1.62 3.94
C PRO A 168 8.72 1.81 5.36
N PHE A 169 8.18 2.80 6.06
CA PHE A 169 8.33 2.97 7.49
C PHE A 169 6.95 3.12 8.11
N ASN A 170 6.61 2.18 9.00
CA ASN A 170 5.33 2.07 9.67
C ASN A 170 5.52 2.50 11.14
N PRO A 171 5.31 3.78 11.48
CA PRO A 171 5.57 4.32 12.82
C PRO A 171 4.62 3.76 13.89
N TRP A 172 3.47 3.22 13.47
CA TRP A 172 2.48 2.58 14.34
C TRP A 172 2.88 1.16 14.79
N ASP A 173 3.96 0.59 14.21
CA ASP A 173 4.53 -0.69 14.63
C ASP A 173 5.33 -0.57 15.94
N THR A 174 4.62 -0.37 17.04
CA THR A 174 5.18 -0.31 18.40
C THR A 174 4.84 -1.54 19.24
N GLY A 175 3.90 -2.36 18.78
CA GLY A 175 3.38 -3.53 19.51
C GLY A 175 4.17 -4.82 19.32
N THR A 176 4.93 -4.93 18.22
CA THR A 176 5.77 -6.09 17.88
C THR A 176 7.16 -5.98 18.52
N LYS A 177 7.99 -6.98 18.28
CA LYS A 177 9.33 -7.10 18.82
C LYS A 177 10.21 -5.86 18.57
N SER A 178 10.98 -5.46 19.57
CA SER A 178 11.99 -4.40 19.39
C SER A 178 13.08 -4.86 18.43
N GLU A 179 13.68 -3.91 17.70
CA GLU A 179 14.88 -4.21 16.91
C GLU A 179 15.99 -4.72 17.83
N LYS A 180 16.67 -5.78 17.39
CA LYS A 180 17.70 -6.46 18.16
C LYS A 180 18.80 -5.47 18.58
N GLY A 181 19.08 -5.42 19.88
CA GLY A 181 20.08 -4.51 20.46
C GLY A 181 19.56 -3.09 20.72
N LYS A 182 18.27 -2.83 20.49
CA LYS A 182 17.61 -1.54 20.71
C LYS A 182 16.41 -1.64 21.65
N GLU A 183 16.30 -2.70 22.43
CA GLU A 183 15.18 -3.00 23.35
C GLU A 183 14.99 -1.90 24.42
N GLY A 184 16.05 -1.15 24.75
CA GLY A 184 16.01 -0.03 25.69
C GLY A 184 15.74 1.34 25.07
N MET A 185 15.55 1.42 23.76
CA MET A 185 15.39 2.69 23.03
C MET A 185 13.92 2.97 22.71
N VAL A 186 13.58 4.25 22.61
CA VAL A 186 12.23 4.69 22.24
C VAL A 186 12.00 4.41 20.75
N ARG A 187 11.03 3.51 20.46
CA ARG A 187 10.49 3.25 19.11
C ARG A 187 9.86 4.52 18.52
N MET A 188 9.60 4.54 17.22
CA MET A 188 9.10 5.68 16.43
C MET A 188 10.09 6.84 16.25
N TYR A 189 11.04 7.00 17.17
CA TYR A 189 12.09 8.01 17.11
C TYR A 189 13.47 7.35 17.10
N THR A 190 14.13 7.25 18.25
CA THR A 190 15.55 6.90 18.33
C THR A 190 15.87 5.52 17.74
N ALA A 191 15.11 4.49 18.11
CA ALA A 191 15.40 3.12 17.67
C ALA A 191 15.22 2.98 16.15
N ASP A 192 14.07 3.44 15.65
CA ASP A 192 13.67 3.28 14.25
C ASP A 192 14.45 4.23 13.33
N ILE A 193 14.77 5.46 13.74
CA ILE A 193 15.67 6.36 12.98
C ILE A 193 17.01 5.66 12.75
N GLU A 194 17.64 5.13 13.80
CA GLU A 194 18.92 4.42 13.63
C GLU A 194 18.78 3.18 12.73
N THR A 195 17.64 2.47 12.81
CA THR A 195 17.42 1.26 11.99
C THR A 195 17.23 1.63 10.53
N ILE A 196 16.47 2.68 10.25
CA ILE A 196 16.26 3.22 8.91
C ILE A 196 17.59 3.62 8.28
N TYR A 197 18.42 4.41 8.97
CA TYR A 197 19.71 4.82 8.44
C TYR A 197 20.62 3.62 8.13
N SER A 198 20.66 2.63 9.02
CA SER A 198 21.43 1.40 8.81
C SER A 198 20.90 0.62 7.61
N LEU A 199 19.59 0.43 7.50
CA LEU A 199 18.99 -0.41 6.46
C LEU A 199 19.01 0.23 5.08
N VAL A 200 18.67 1.51 4.99
CA VAL A 200 18.76 2.24 3.71
C VAL A 200 20.17 2.15 3.16
N GLN A 201 21.19 2.30 4.03
CA GLN A 201 22.58 2.14 3.64
C GLN A 201 22.95 0.68 3.28
N GLU A 202 22.55 -0.30 4.10
CA GLU A 202 22.86 -1.72 3.89
C GLU A 202 22.26 -2.26 2.58
N LEU A 203 21.03 -1.87 2.30
CA LEU A 203 20.27 -2.28 1.13
C LEU A 203 20.60 -1.46 -0.13
N GLY A 204 21.16 -0.25 0.06
CA GLY A 204 21.36 0.70 -1.03
C GLY A 204 20.06 1.35 -1.50
N ALA A 205 19.05 1.48 -0.64
CA ALA A 205 17.82 2.18 -0.99
C ALA A 205 18.02 3.70 -1.04
N ASP A 206 17.09 4.42 -1.65
CA ASP A 206 17.19 5.86 -1.90
C ASP A 206 16.39 6.71 -0.91
N GLY A 207 15.45 6.12 -0.16
CA GLY A 207 14.64 6.85 0.82
C GLY A 207 13.64 5.99 1.59
N ILE A 208 12.76 6.67 2.33
CA ILE A 208 11.65 6.06 3.06
C ILE A 208 10.29 6.70 2.74
N ASN A 209 9.23 5.90 2.82
CA ASN A 209 7.85 6.34 2.82
C ASN A 209 7.31 6.26 4.26
N GLY A 210 6.89 7.40 4.81
CA GLY A 210 6.40 7.47 6.19
C GLY A 210 4.89 7.26 6.22
N ASP A 211 4.47 6.01 6.44
CA ASP A 211 3.06 5.63 6.51
C ASP A 211 2.39 6.30 7.72
N THR A 212 1.21 6.88 7.54
CA THR A 212 0.47 7.69 8.53
C THR A 212 1.23 8.89 9.11
N MET A 213 2.41 9.21 8.57
CA MET A 213 3.23 10.31 9.06
C MET A 213 2.90 11.61 8.34
N TYR A 214 2.31 12.55 9.06
CA TYR A 214 2.13 13.90 8.58
C TYR A 214 3.45 14.72 8.63
N GLY A 215 4.27 14.52 7.60
CA GLY A 215 5.63 15.03 7.54
C GLY A 215 6.62 14.23 8.40
N VAL A 216 7.87 14.14 7.94
CA VAL A 216 8.97 13.59 8.76
C VAL A 216 9.67 14.74 9.49
N PRO A 217 9.83 14.69 10.82
CA PRO A 217 10.43 15.78 11.58
C PRO A 217 11.94 15.84 11.40
N LYS A 218 12.53 17.01 11.72
CA LYS A 218 13.97 17.27 11.58
C LYS A 218 14.89 16.25 12.28
N SER A 219 14.42 15.52 13.30
CA SER A 219 15.19 14.49 13.98
C SER A 219 15.60 13.32 13.06
N PHE A 220 14.88 13.08 11.99
CA PHE A 220 15.22 12.06 10.98
C PHE A 220 16.24 12.59 9.96
N TYR A 221 16.50 13.89 9.93
CA TYR A 221 17.25 14.51 8.86
C TYR A 221 18.68 14.85 9.26
N ASN A 222 19.63 14.34 8.49
CA ASN A 222 21.05 14.64 8.62
C ASN A 222 21.59 15.21 7.31
N CYS A 223 22.00 16.47 7.33
CA CYS A 223 22.56 17.17 6.17
C CYS A 223 23.75 16.47 5.49
N SER A 224 24.61 15.83 6.29
CA SER A 224 25.81 15.16 5.79
C SER A 224 25.52 13.78 5.21
N ASN A 225 24.33 13.25 5.46
CA ASN A 225 23.85 11.97 4.97
C ASN A 225 22.32 12.06 4.80
N PRO A 226 21.84 12.79 3.78
CA PRO A 226 20.42 13.12 3.68
C PRO A 226 19.58 11.87 3.41
N LEU A 227 18.55 11.69 4.22
CA LEU A 227 17.52 10.68 4.00
C LEU A 227 16.36 11.32 3.22
N VAL A 228 16.02 10.77 2.05
CA VAL A 228 14.81 11.16 1.32
C VAL A 228 13.60 10.60 2.05
N ALA A 229 12.65 11.47 2.38
CA ALA A 229 11.39 11.11 3.01
C ALA A 229 10.21 11.45 2.08
N SER A 230 9.26 10.52 2.01
CA SER A 230 7.96 10.65 1.35
C SER A 230 6.83 10.37 2.34
N PRO A 231 6.55 11.29 3.30
CA PRO A 231 5.47 11.18 4.26
C PRO A 231 4.08 11.16 3.62
N GLU A 232 3.08 10.69 4.37
CA GLU A 232 1.67 10.66 4.00
C GLU A 232 0.92 11.95 4.41
N GLY A 233 -0.05 12.41 3.60
CA GLY A 233 -0.92 13.54 3.96
C GLY A 233 -0.27 14.92 3.86
N GLY A 234 0.67 15.09 2.93
CA GLY A 234 1.40 16.34 2.72
C GLY A 234 2.53 16.61 3.74
N VAL A 235 2.92 17.88 3.86
CA VAL A 235 4.06 18.29 4.70
C VAL A 235 3.75 19.59 5.47
N PRO A 236 3.93 19.62 6.80
CA PRO A 236 3.93 20.86 7.56
C PRO A 236 4.99 21.84 7.05
N SER A 237 4.66 23.13 6.93
CA SER A 237 5.61 24.16 6.46
C SER A 237 6.93 24.17 7.26
N ALA A 238 6.87 23.86 8.56
CA ALA A 238 8.04 23.79 9.44
C ALA A 238 9.04 22.68 9.06
N TYR A 239 8.60 21.65 8.31
CA TYR A 239 9.41 20.51 7.90
C TYR A 239 9.72 20.50 6.40
N LEU A 240 9.34 21.56 5.66
CA LEU A 240 9.50 21.64 4.21
C LEU A 240 10.96 21.44 3.77
N ASN A 241 11.93 21.92 4.57
CA ASN A 241 13.37 21.82 4.30
C ASN A 241 13.95 20.40 4.32
N ASN A 242 13.23 19.43 4.88
CA ASN A 242 13.73 18.07 5.06
C ASN A 242 12.79 16.98 4.54
N ASN A 243 11.74 17.35 3.79
CA ASN A 243 10.81 16.44 3.14
C ASN A 243 10.70 16.83 1.67
N PRO A 244 11.47 16.21 0.76
CA PRO A 244 11.46 16.58 -0.65
C PRO A 244 10.25 16.02 -1.41
N LEU A 245 9.68 14.92 -0.90
CA LEU A 245 8.51 14.25 -1.41
C LEU A 245 7.36 14.31 -0.38
N SER A 246 6.14 14.06 -0.84
CA SER A 246 5.00 13.69 0.02
C SER A 246 3.95 12.95 -0.79
N TRP A 247 3.13 12.14 -0.14
CA TRP A 247 1.89 11.66 -0.74
C TRP A 247 0.77 12.69 -0.55
N GLY A 248 -0.02 12.86 -1.61
CA GLY A 248 -1.17 13.77 -1.66
C GLY A 248 -2.46 13.01 -1.96
N TYR A 249 -3.39 12.95 -1.00
CA TYR A 249 -4.73 12.39 -1.27
C TYR A 249 -5.73 13.41 -1.77
N TYR A 250 -5.52 14.68 -1.39
CA TYR A 250 -6.35 15.82 -1.79
C TYR A 250 -7.83 15.60 -1.46
N TYR A 251 -8.11 15.23 -0.22
CA TYR A 251 -9.48 15.19 0.29
C TYR A 251 -9.94 16.57 0.79
N GLY A 252 -11.26 16.80 0.79
CA GLY A 252 -11.86 17.95 1.48
C GLY A 252 -11.74 19.31 0.78
N PHE A 253 -11.31 19.38 -0.48
CA PHE A 253 -11.40 20.62 -1.26
C PHE A 253 -12.87 20.90 -1.67
N SER A 254 -13.23 22.18 -1.73
CA SER A 254 -14.56 22.65 -2.10
C SER A 254 -14.68 22.92 -3.61
N ASN A 255 -13.57 23.25 -4.28
CA ASN A 255 -13.58 23.65 -5.69
C ASN A 255 -12.44 22.99 -6.48
N PHE A 256 -12.79 22.26 -7.54
CA PHE A 256 -11.84 21.60 -8.44
C PHE A 256 -11.30 22.54 -9.54
N PRO A 257 -10.06 22.37 -10.00
CA PRO A 257 -8.99 21.58 -9.38
C PRO A 257 -8.38 22.36 -8.20
N PRO A 258 -7.98 21.72 -7.11
CA PRO A 258 -7.21 22.38 -6.05
C PRO A 258 -5.75 22.63 -6.45
N VAL A 259 -5.09 23.56 -5.75
CA VAL A 259 -3.65 23.81 -5.84
C VAL A 259 -2.89 23.02 -4.77
N ALA A 260 -1.85 22.30 -5.17
CA ALA A 260 -0.94 21.55 -4.31
C ALA A 260 -0.20 22.48 -3.33
N ARG A 261 -0.54 22.44 -2.04
CA ARG A 261 -0.03 23.43 -1.07
C ARG A 261 1.49 23.37 -0.91
N ALA A 262 2.06 22.18 -0.75
CA ALA A 262 3.50 22.02 -0.54
C ALA A 262 4.31 22.50 -1.76
N LYS A 263 3.87 22.15 -2.97
CA LYS A 263 4.46 22.63 -4.22
C LYS A 263 4.24 24.13 -4.45
N TYR A 264 3.11 24.67 -4.01
CA TYR A 264 2.88 26.12 -4.07
C TYR A 264 3.85 26.88 -3.16
N LEU A 265 4.19 26.34 -1.99
CA LEU A 265 5.20 26.91 -1.09
C LEU A 265 6.62 26.78 -1.66
N GLU A 266 7.00 25.60 -2.13
CA GLU A 266 8.31 25.30 -2.75
C GLU A 266 8.10 24.48 -4.04
N VAL A 267 8.33 25.10 -5.20
CA VAL A 267 7.99 24.54 -6.52
C VAL A 267 8.76 23.26 -6.86
N ARG A 268 9.94 23.08 -6.24
CA ARG A 268 10.76 21.88 -6.34
C ARG A 268 10.22 20.70 -5.54
N HIS A 269 9.29 20.93 -4.61
CA HIS A 269 8.65 19.86 -3.86
C HIS A 269 7.77 19.01 -4.77
N MET A 270 7.90 17.70 -4.66
CA MET A 270 7.17 16.75 -5.48
C MET A 270 6.11 16.03 -4.64
N VAL A 271 4.85 16.38 -4.89
CA VAL A 271 3.71 15.66 -4.33
C VAL A 271 3.40 14.47 -5.22
N GLN A 272 3.29 13.28 -4.65
CA GLN A 272 2.81 12.07 -5.29
C GLN A 272 1.33 11.90 -5.01
N LEU A 273 0.48 12.23 -5.98
CA LEU A 273 -0.95 12.05 -5.80
C LEU A 273 -1.27 10.56 -5.70
N CYS A 274 -2.05 10.17 -4.70
CA CYS A 274 -2.44 8.79 -4.46
C CYS A 274 -3.95 8.72 -4.31
N ALA A 275 -4.58 7.81 -5.06
CA ALA A 275 -6.01 7.52 -4.92
C ALA A 275 -6.25 6.02 -5.11
N ARG A 276 -5.65 5.22 -4.23
CA ARG A 276 -5.66 3.74 -4.27
C ARG A 276 -7.05 3.11 -4.43
N TRP A 277 -8.09 3.74 -3.89
CA TRP A 277 -9.47 3.24 -3.95
C TRP A 277 -10.35 3.89 -5.02
N SER A 278 -9.81 4.84 -5.81
CA SER A 278 -10.56 5.47 -6.89
C SER A 278 -10.85 4.48 -8.01
N LEU A 279 -12.06 4.59 -8.57
CA LEU A 279 -12.52 3.81 -9.73
C LEU A 279 -12.54 4.62 -11.03
N ASP A 280 -12.26 5.91 -10.94
CA ASP A 280 -12.00 6.77 -12.09
C ASP A 280 -10.91 7.76 -11.68
N ARG A 281 -9.69 7.50 -12.15
CA ARG A 281 -8.49 8.26 -11.82
C ARG A 281 -8.33 9.52 -12.67
N THR A 282 -9.28 9.81 -13.55
CA THR A 282 -9.18 10.95 -14.47
C THR A 282 -9.00 12.25 -13.69
N SER A 283 -9.75 12.45 -12.61
CA SER A 283 -9.68 13.66 -11.80
C SER A 283 -8.31 13.82 -11.13
N GLU A 284 -7.73 12.73 -10.65
CA GLU A 284 -6.43 12.70 -9.98
C GLU A 284 -5.27 12.90 -10.96
N LEU A 285 -5.35 12.29 -12.14
CA LEU A 285 -4.40 12.55 -13.23
C LEU A 285 -4.48 14.01 -13.71
N GLN A 286 -5.70 14.58 -13.76
CA GLN A 286 -5.89 16.01 -14.04
C GLN A 286 -5.30 16.90 -12.94
N MET A 287 -5.50 16.58 -11.67
CA MET A 287 -4.89 17.32 -10.56
C MET A 287 -3.37 17.22 -10.59
N ALA A 288 -2.80 16.04 -10.86
CA ALA A 288 -1.36 15.86 -10.98
C ALA A 288 -0.79 16.73 -12.10
N PHE A 289 -1.40 16.68 -13.29
CA PHE A 289 -0.96 17.44 -14.46
C PHE A 289 -1.14 18.97 -14.30
N PHE A 290 -2.26 19.40 -13.73
CA PHE A 290 -2.52 20.81 -13.43
C PHE A 290 -1.50 21.38 -12.43
N ASN A 291 -1.13 20.60 -11.42
CA ASN A 291 -0.17 21.04 -10.41
C ASN A 291 1.29 20.84 -10.81
N GLY A 292 1.59 20.10 -11.88
CA GLY A 292 2.96 19.66 -12.16
C GLY A 292 3.50 18.75 -11.04
N ALA A 293 2.60 17.96 -10.46
CA ALA A 293 2.85 17.01 -9.40
C ALA A 293 2.96 15.58 -9.98
N GLY A 294 3.45 14.65 -9.17
CA GLY A 294 3.55 13.24 -9.52
C GLY A 294 2.30 12.44 -9.17
N TYR A 295 2.32 11.15 -9.50
CA TYR A 295 1.25 10.20 -9.20
C TYR A 295 1.81 8.84 -8.77
N VAL A 296 1.12 8.19 -7.82
CA VAL A 296 1.40 6.82 -7.39
C VAL A 296 0.48 5.85 -8.13
N VAL A 297 1.07 5.01 -8.97
CA VAL A 297 0.37 3.86 -9.54
C VAL A 297 0.34 2.74 -8.49
N TRP A 298 -0.84 2.54 -7.91
CA TRP A 298 -1.08 1.51 -6.90
C TRP A 298 -2.33 0.71 -7.24
N GLU A 299 -2.12 -0.50 -7.75
CA GLU A 299 -3.19 -1.38 -8.25
C GLU A 299 -3.40 -2.60 -7.36
N ASN A 300 -2.34 -3.12 -6.74
CA ASN A 300 -2.43 -4.18 -5.74
C ASN A 300 -2.57 -3.55 -4.34
N VAL A 301 -3.80 -3.25 -3.93
CA VAL A 301 -4.11 -2.60 -2.65
C VAL A 301 -4.36 -3.67 -1.60
N TRP A 302 -3.35 -3.98 -0.78
CA TRP A 302 -3.48 -4.98 0.29
C TRP A 302 -3.86 -6.39 -0.23
N GLY A 303 -3.44 -6.73 -1.45
CA GLY A 303 -3.82 -7.96 -2.15
C GLY A 303 -5.15 -7.89 -2.90
N ILE A 304 -5.84 -6.74 -2.87
CA ILE A 304 -7.04 -6.46 -3.66
C ILE A 304 -6.62 -5.76 -4.95
N TRP A 305 -7.06 -6.29 -6.09
CA TRP A 305 -6.69 -5.74 -7.39
C TRP A 305 -7.67 -4.66 -7.84
N ASN A 306 -7.23 -3.40 -7.82
CA ASN A 306 -7.93 -2.24 -8.36
C ASN A 306 -7.13 -1.63 -9.52
N ALA A 307 -7.13 -2.31 -10.67
CA ALA A 307 -6.38 -1.86 -11.84
C ALA A 307 -6.86 -0.52 -12.42
N MET A 308 -5.93 0.18 -13.05
CA MET A 308 -6.21 1.22 -14.02
C MET A 308 -6.81 0.63 -15.29
N THR A 309 -7.71 1.37 -15.92
CA THR A 309 -8.29 1.05 -17.22
C THR A 309 -7.31 1.34 -18.36
N GLU A 310 -7.60 0.84 -19.56
CA GLU A 310 -6.77 1.12 -20.75
C GLU A 310 -6.66 2.64 -21.00
N ARG A 311 -7.77 3.39 -20.80
CA ARG A 311 -7.78 4.85 -20.91
C ARG A 311 -6.89 5.52 -19.85
N GLU A 312 -6.91 5.04 -18.61
CA GLU A 312 -6.09 5.58 -17.52
C GLU A 312 -4.59 5.28 -17.74
N ASP A 313 -4.25 4.07 -18.21
CA ASP A 313 -2.88 3.68 -18.57
C ASP A 313 -2.29 4.62 -19.63
N ILE A 314 -2.98 4.80 -20.76
CA ILE A 314 -2.49 5.66 -21.85
C ILE A 314 -2.47 7.13 -21.45
N THR A 315 -3.45 7.59 -20.66
CA THR A 315 -3.47 8.97 -20.14
C THR A 315 -2.24 9.22 -19.28
N THR A 316 -1.95 8.33 -18.34
CA THR A 316 -0.76 8.36 -17.47
C THR A 316 0.50 8.44 -18.34
N LYS A 317 0.62 7.56 -19.33
CA LYS A 317 1.77 7.53 -20.24
C LYS A 317 1.97 8.85 -20.98
N ILE A 318 0.90 9.43 -21.52
CA ILE A 318 0.96 10.71 -22.27
C ILE A 318 1.41 11.84 -21.35
N ILE A 319 0.73 12.05 -20.22
CA ILE A 319 0.98 13.22 -19.38
C ILE A 319 2.36 13.18 -18.72
N PHE A 320 2.81 12.01 -18.29
CA PHE A 320 4.10 11.88 -17.62
C PHE A 320 5.26 11.90 -18.61
N THR A 321 5.08 11.43 -19.85
CA THR A 321 6.07 11.67 -20.93
C THR A 321 6.32 13.16 -21.15
N ILE A 322 5.28 14.00 -21.09
CA ILE A 322 5.40 15.46 -21.17
C ILE A 322 6.10 16.02 -19.92
N LEU A 323 5.66 15.63 -18.71
CA LEU A 323 6.25 16.14 -17.47
C LEU A 323 7.73 15.75 -17.33
N HIS A 324 8.14 14.55 -17.72
CA HIS A 324 9.54 14.14 -17.77
C HIS A 324 10.35 14.98 -18.78
N LYS A 325 9.81 15.22 -19.97
CA LYS A 325 10.49 16.03 -21.00
C LYS A 325 10.74 17.47 -20.55
N PHE A 326 9.80 18.05 -19.81
CA PHE A 326 9.82 19.45 -19.39
C PHE A 326 10.01 19.62 -17.88
N GLY A 327 10.55 18.61 -17.21
CA GLY A 327 10.62 18.55 -15.74
C GLY A 327 11.33 19.73 -15.11
N THR A 328 12.41 20.22 -15.73
CA THR A 328 13.09 21.43 -15.26
C THR A 328 12.17 22.66 -15.24
N ILE A 329 11.35 22.87 -16.27
CA ILE A 329 10.41 23.99 -16.33
C ILE A 329 9.36 23.84 -15.23
N VAL A 330 8.81 22.64 -15.05
CA VAL A 330 7.76 22.34 -14.08
C VAL A 330 8.24 22.44 -12.63
N SER A 331 9.51 22.11 -12.37
CA SER A 331 10.05 22.04 -11.01
C SER A 331 10.86 23.27 -10.59
N THR A 332 11.21 24.16 -11.51
CA THR A 332 12.00 25.38 -11.19
C THR A 332 11.42 26.67 -11.77
N GLY A 333 10.50 26.58 -12.74
CA GLY A 333 9.86 27.73 -13.34
C GLY A 333 8.91 28.43 -12.36
N ASN A 334 8.68 29.72 -12.61
CA ASN A 334 7.62 30.46 -11.93
C ASN A 334 6.26 29.85 -12.32
N TRP A 335 5.54 29.34 -11.33
CA TRP A 335 4.25 28.69 -11.51
C TRP A 335 3.09 29.64 -11.23
N ILE A 336 2.18 29.77 -12.20
CA ILE A 336 0.93 30.52 -12.10
C ILE A 336 -0.23 29.55 -12.35
N PRO A 337 -0.97 29.13 -11.30
CA PRO A 337 -2.19 28.34 -11.46
C PRO A 337 -3.33 29.20 -12.01
N TYR A 338 -4.28 28.55 -12.69
CA TYR A 338 -5.47 29.16 -13.32
C TYR A 338 -5.11 30.28 -14.31
N TYR A 339 -4.00 30.13 -15.04
CA TYR A 339 -3.58 31.05 -16.09
C TYR A 339 -4.71 31.20 -17.12
N ASN A 340 -5.12 32.44 -17.43
CA ASN A 340 -6.23 32.73 -18.35
C ASN A 340 -7.55 32.00 -18.02
N TRP A 341 -7.78 31.58 -16.78
CA TRP A 341 -9.06 30.99 -16.39
C TRP A 341 -10.15 32.08 -16.41
N LYS A 342 -11.30 31.80 -17.04
CA LYS A 342 -12.41 32.75 -17.24
C LYS A 342 -13.74 32.27 -16.64
N GLY A 343 -13.68 31.38 -15.63
CA GLY A 343 -14.88 30.79 -15.04
C GLY A 343 -15.37 29.52 -15.76
N GLU A 344 -14.63 29.05 -16.76
CA GLU A 344 -14.94 27.87 -17.57
C GLU A 344 -14.47 26.57 -16.88
N GLU A 345 -14.90 25.43 -17.42
CA GLU A 345 -14.46 24.07 -17.06
C GLU A 345 -13.16 23.66 -17.78
N VAL A 346 -12.29 24.64 -18.06
CA VAL A 346 -10.96 24.46 -18.65
C VAL A 346 -9.96 25.23 -17.78
N TYR A 347 -8.94 24.55 -17.29
CA TYR A 347 -7.98 25.09 -16.33
C TYR A 347 -6.57 24.97 -16.89
N THR A 348 -5.82 26.06 -16.81
CA THR A 348 -4.42 26.11 -17.29
C THR A 348 -3.48 26.46 -16.16
N SER A 349 -2.34 25.80 -16.09
CA SER A 349 -1.18 26.20 -15.28
C SER A 349 -0.05 26.65 -16.21
N ALA A 350 0.59 27.77 -15.89
CA ALA A 350 1.76 28.25 -16.62
C ALA A 350 3.02 28.09 -15.75
N PHE A 351 4.03 27.42 -16.28
CA PHE A 351 5.36 27.27 -15.69
C PHE A 351 6.36 28.00 -16.60
N THR A 352 7.06 29.01 -16.09
CA THR A 352 7.92 29.87 -16.91
C THR A 352 9.31 30.02 -16.32
N LEU A 353 10.34 29.67 -17.08
CA LEU A 353 11.72 29.91 -16.71
C LEU A 353 12.09 31.40 -16.86
N PRO A 354 13.16 31.86 -16.19
CA PRO A 354 13.69 33.22 -16.40
C PRO A 354 14.12 33.53 -17.84
N THR A 355 14.29 32.51 -18.68
CA THR A 355 14.63 32.61 -20.11
C THR A 355 13.41 32.82 -21.02
N ASP A 356 12.21 33.04 -20.46
CA ASP A 356 10.91 33.10 -21.16
C ASP A 356 10.47 31.77 -21.82
N GLU A 357 11.19 30.67 -21.60
CA GLU A 357 10.69 29.34 -21.96
C GLU A 357 9.57 28.93 -21.01
N SER A 358 8.43 28.50 -21.57
CA SER A 358 7.24 28.18 -20.79
C SER A 358 6.60 26.88 -21.21
N LEU A 359 6.10 26.14 -20.22
CA LEU A 359 5.15 25.05 -20.40
C LEU A 359 3.80 25.47 -19.82
N TYR A 360 2.75 25.37 -20.63
CA TYR A 360 1.37 25.48 -20.20
C TYR A 360 0.78 24.07 -20.13
N THR A 361 0.29 23.65 -18.97
CA THR A 361 -0.51 22.42 -18.84
C THR A 361 -1.97 22.79 -18.76
N ILE A 362 -2.82 22.09 -19.50
CA ILE A 362 -4.25 22.35 -19.64
C ILE A 362 -5.03 21.08 -19.31
N ILE A 363 -6.08 21.23 -18.52
CA ILE A 363 -7.06 20.18 -18.26
C ILE A 363 -8.46 20.72 -18.55
N SER A 364 -9.36 19.85 -18.99
CA SER A 364 -10.78 20.17 -19.13
C SER A 364 -11.63 19.20 -18.34
N THR A 365 -12.64 19.68 -17.62
CA THR A 365 -13.67 18.84 -16.99
C THR A 365 -14.95 18.78 -17.83
N MET A 366 -14.96 19.38 -19.01
CA MET A 366 -16.12 19.38 -19.90
C MET A 366 -16.41 17.98 -20.45
N GLU A 367 -17.69 17.64 -20.57
CA GLU A 367 -18.16 16.38 -21.18
C GLU A 367 -18.20 16.41 -22.71
N SER A 368 -17.88 17.57 -23.31
CA SER A 368 -17.79 17.75 -24.75
C SER A 368 -16.43 18.30 -25.15
N SER A 369 -16.03 18.03 -26.40
CA SER A 369 -14.83 18.65 -26.96
C SER A 369 -15.00 20.17 -27.02
N THR A 370 -13.91 20.89 -26.78
CA THR A 370 -13.91 22.36 -26.78
C THR A 370 -12.66 22.94 -27.44
N SER A 371 -12.79 24.11 -28.04
CA SER A 371 -11.66 24.92 -28.53
C SER A 371 -11.35 25.97 -27.49
N TYR A 372 -10.08 26.08 -27.10
CA TYR A 372 -9.63 26.99 -26.05
C TYR A 372 -8.54 27.94 -26.56
N GLU A 373 -8.71 29.23 -26.29
CA GLU A 373 -7.73 30.28 -26.63
C GLU A 373 -6.83 30.58 -25.42
N ILE A 374 -5.52 30.41 -25.60
CA ILE A 374 -4.50 30.76 -24.61
C ILE A 374 -3.79 32.06 -25.06
N PRO A 375 -3.86 33.15 -24.29
CA PRO A 375 -3.13 34.37 -24.62
C PRO A 375 -1.64 34.18 -24.36
N LEU A 376 -0.82 34.77 -25.22
CA LEU A 376 0.62 34.85 -25.02
C LEU A 376 0.99 36.25 -24.49
N PRO A 377 1.81 36.35 -23.43
CA PRO A 377 2.34 37.63 -22.98
C PRO A 377 3.26 38.22 -24.05
N SER A 378 3.48 39.54 -24.00
CA SER A 378 4.26 40.25 -25.02
C SER A 378 5.68 39.70 -25.21
N SER A 379 6.30 39.12 -24.18
CA SER A 379 7.61 38.47 -24.27
C SER A 379 7.61 37.20 -25.14
N GLN A 380 6.44 36.60 -25.36
CA GLN A 380 6.19 35.35 -26.08
C GLN A 380 5.45 35.54 -27.41
N SER A 381 5.07 36.78 -27.75
CA SER A 381 4.29 37.07 -28.97
C SER A 381 5.14 37.40 -30.19
N GLY A 382 6.47 37.53 -30.04
CA GLY A 382 7.39 37.91 -31.11
C GLY A 382 7.48 36.87 -32.23
N ASP A 383 7.81 37.28 -33.45
CA ASP A 383 7.89 36.39 -34.63
C ASP A 383 8.97 35.29 -34.47
N ASP A 384 10.01 35.56 -33.68
CA ASP A 384 11.10 34.65 -33.32
C ASP A 384 10.69 33.56 -32.31
N VAL A 385 9.50 33.68 -31.70
CA VAL A 385 8.97 32.71 -30.74
C VAL A 385 8.25 31.58 -31.47
N ARG A 386 8.62 30.34 -31.16
CA ARG A 386 7.95 29.13 -31.63
C ARG A 386 7.05 28.57 -30.53
N VAL A 387 5.93 28.01 -30.95
CA VAL A 387 4.90 27.47 -30.04
C VAL A 387 4.51 26.08 -30.51
N TYR A 388 4.53 25.11 -29.61
CA TYR A 388 4.24 23.72 -29.92
C TYR A 388 3.11 23.22 -29.04
N ASP A 389 2.12 22.57 -29.65
CA ASP A 389 1.25 21.64 -28.95
C ASP A 389 2.05 20.36 -28.71
N VAL A 390 2.61 20.26 -27.52
CA VAL A 390 3.44 19.12 -27.12
C VAL A 390 2.61 17.92 -26.67
N TYR A 391 1.29 18.07 -26.58
CA TYR A 391 0.38 16.96 -26.37
C TYR A 391 0.15 16.20 -27.68
N HIS A 392 -0.21 16.91 -28.76
CA HIS A 392 -0.42 16.30 -30.09
C HIS A 392 0.85 16.23 -30.94
N GLY A 393 1.96 16.78 -30.46
CA GLY A 393 3.24 16.76 -31.16
C GLY A 393 3.28 17.60 -32.43
N VAL A 394 2.68 18.79 -32.42
CA VAL A 394 2.63 19.69 -33.61
C VAL A 394 3.05 21.11 -33.27
N GLU A 395 3.60 21.83 -34.24
CA GLU A 395 3.85 23.27 -34.11
C GLU A 395 2.57 24.05 -34.41
N LEU A 396 2.25 25.02 -33.55
CA LEU A 396 1.08 25.87 -33.65
C LEU A 396 1.42 27.20 -34.32
N GLN A 397 0.43 27.75 -35.02
CA GLN A 397 0.49 29.12 -35.51
C GLN A 397 -0.10 30.07 -34.48
N LYS A 398 0.56 31.23 -34.32
CA LYS A 398 0.05 32.33 -33.48
C LYS A 398 -1.08 33.05 -34.22
N GLU A 399 -2.15 33.37 -33.51
CA GLU A 399 -3.34 34.03 -34.04
C GLU A 399 -3.63 35.35 -33.31
N THR A 400 -4.48 36.19 -33.89
CA THR A 400 -5.07 37.34 -33.18
C THR A 400 -6.30 36.89 -32.41
N GLY A 401 -6.37 37.23 -31.12
CA GLY A 401 -7.46 36.82 -30.24
C GLY A 401 -8.84 37.26 -30.72
N SER A 402 -9.84 36.38 -30.56
CA SER A 402 -11.22 36.68 -30.96
C SER A 402 -11.89 37.73 -30.05
N SER A 403 -11.42 37.83 -28.80
CA SER A 403 -11.95 38.73 -27.76
C SER A 403 -10.96 39.79 -27.27
N THR A 404 -9.69 39.73 -27.69
CA THR A 404 -8.63 40.67 -27.32
C THR A 404 -7.75 40.97 -28.53
N ASN A 405 -7.26 42.20 -28.70
CA ASN A 405 -6.28 42.54 -29.75
C ASN A 405 -4.87 41.92 -29.52
N GLY A 406 -4.75 40.92 -28.63
CA GLY A 406 -3.50 40.27 -28.29
C GLY A 406 -3.22 39.02 -29.13
N THR A 407 -1.98 38.53 -29.08
CA THR A 407 -1.59 37.26 -29.69
C THR A 407 -2.08 36.10 -28.83
N VAL A 408 -2.74 35.13 -29.46
CA VAL A 408 -3.24 33.91 -28.83
C VAL A 408 -2.77 32.68 -29.60
N ILE A 409 -2.92 31.53 -28.98
CA ILE A 409 -2.92 30.22 -29.65
C ILE A 409 -4.23 29.52 -29.37
N LYS A 410 -4.65 28.66 -30.29
CA LYS A 410 -5.84 27.83 -30.15
C LYS A 410 -5.44 26.38 -30.05
N ILE A 411 -6.05 25.69 -29.10
CA ILE A 411 -5.96 24.23 -28.95
C ILE A 411 -7.36 23.64 -28.92
N ASN A 412 -7.47 22.39 -29.33
CA ASN A 412 -8.67 21.59 -29.17
C ASN A 412 -8.45 20.59 -28.04
N LEU A 413 -9.44 20.48 -27.16
CA LEU A 413 -9.44 19.55 -26.03
C LEU A 413 -10.53 18.52 -26.22
N GLU A 414 -10.20 17.25 -25.94
CA GLU A 414 -11.16 16.17 -25.82
C GLU A 414 -12.03 16.32 -24.56
N PRO A 415 -13.20 15.65 -24.49
CA PRO A 415 -13.97 15.53 -23.26
C PRO A 415 -13.12 15.00 -22.11
N ARG A 416 -13.19 15.66 -20.95
CA ARG A 416 -12.38 15.34 -19.77
C ARG A 416 -10.88 15.20 -20.10
N GLY A 417 -10.43 15.98 -21.07
CA GLY A 417 -9.14 15.82 -21.74
C GLY A 417 -8.01 16.66 -21.13
N PHE A 418 -6.87 16.58 -21.80
CA PHE A 418 -5.60 17.17 -21.42
C PHE A 418 -5.01 17.92 -22.62
N GLY A 419 -4.18 18.91 -22.37
CA GLY A 419 -3.41 19.62 -23.41
C GLY A 419 -2.13 20.19 -22.83
N ALA A 420 -1.12 20.39 -23.67
CA ALA A 420 0.11 21.04 -23.24
C ALA A 420 0.73 21.85 -24.35
N VAL A 421 1.18 23.05 -24.00
CA VAL A 421 1.83 23.97 -24.94
C VAL A 421 3.21 24.33 -24.42
N TYR A 422 4.22 24.14 -25.26
CA TYR A 422 5.58 24.62 -25.01
C TYR A 422 5.88 25.85 -25.87
N VAL A 423 6.40 26.90 -25.25
CA VAL A 423 6.76 28.17 -25.88
C VAL A 423 8.25 28.42 -25.68
N THR A 424 8.97 28.73 -26.77
CA THR A 424 10.43 28.93 -26.71
C THR A 424 10.94 29.81 -27.86
N LYS A 425 12.04 30.52 -27.60
CA LYS A 425 12.86 31.23 -28.62
C LYS A 425 14.11 30.44 -29.01
N THR A 426 14.58 29.57 -28.11
CA THR A 426 15.91 28.94 -28.15
C THR A 426 15.85 27.41 -28.24
N GLY A 427 14.65 26.84 -28.27
CA GLY A 427 14.42 25.41 -28.08
C GLY A 427 15.26 24.52 -28.98
N GLY A 428 15.79 23.46 -28.39
CA GLY A 428 16.50 22.41 -29.11
C GLY A 428 15.59 21.63 -30.07
N ASP A 429 16.17 20.65 -30.76
CA ASP A 429 15.41 19.78 -31.66
C ASP A 429 14.39 18.94 -30.87
N LEU A 430 13.10 19.16 -31.16
CA LEU A 430 11.98 18.42 -30.58
C LEU A 430 11.44 17.33 -31.52
N SER A 431 11.98 17.16 -32.72
CA SER A 431 11.42 16.30 -33.77
C SER A 431 11.06 14.89 -33.28
N SER A 432 12.01 14.19 -32.64
CA SER A 432 11.78 12.84 -32.10
C SER A 432 10.68 12.81 -31.04
N PHE A 433 10.65 13.80 -30.15
CA PHE A 433 9.65 13.88 -29.09
C PHE A 433 8.26 14.20 -29.67
N LEU A 434 8.17 15.11 -30.63
CA LEU A 434 6.91 15.42 -31.31
C LEU A 434 6.37 14.21 -32.08
N THR A 435 7.23 13.42 -32.73
CA THR A 435 6.82 12.16 -33.39
C THR A 435 6.32 11.12 -32.39
N GLU A 436 6.96 11.00 -31.22
CA GLU A 436 6.48 10.13 -30.14
C GLU A 436 5.09 10.56 -29.66
N MET A 437 4.90 11.85 -29.38
CA MET A 437 3.62 12.38 -28.92
C MET A 437 2.51 12.23 -29.97
N GLN A 438 2.80 12.45 -31.26
CA GLN A 438 1.87 12.15 -32.36
C GLN A 438 1.46 10.67 -32.37
N THR A 439 2.40 9.77 -32.09
CA THR A 439 2.12 8.33 -32.05
C THR A 439 1.21 7.99 -30.86
N LEU A 440 1.56 8.49 -29.67
CA LEU A 440 0.79 8.26 -28.43
C LEU A 440 -0.64 8.83 -28.49
N THR A 441 -0.82 9.97 -29.16
CA THR A 441 -2.11 10.68 -29.27
C THR A 441 -2.84 10.46 -30.60
N SER A 442 -2.36 9.52 -31.43
CA SER A 442 -2.98 9.21 -32.74
C SER A 442 -4.40 8.64 -32.63
N LYS A 443 -4.73 8.05 -31.47
CA LYS A 443 -6.06 7.56 -31.12
C LYS A 443 -6.63 8.43 -29.99
N PRO A 444 -7.85 8.99 -30.12
CA PRO A 444 -8.50 9.77 -29.06
C PRO A 444 -8.66 8.97 -27.76
N LEU A 445 -8.59 9.66 -26.61
CA LEU A 445 -8.77 9.04 -25.30
C LEU A 445 -10.15 8.37 -25.15
N ALA A 446 -11.18 8.93 -25.78
CA ALA A 446 -12.55 8.39 -25.76
C ALA A 446 -12.69 7.01 -26.42
N ASP A 447 -11.74 6.61 -27.27
CA ASP A 447 -11.76 5.33 -27.98
C ASP A 447 -11.05 4.21 -27.18
N TYR A 448 -10.43 4.52 -26.04
CA TYR A 448 -9.84 3.52 -25.14
C TYR A 448 -10.86 2.99 -24.14
N SER A 449 -10.72 1.71 -23.78
CA SER A 449 -11.65 1.10 -22.85
C SER A 449 -11.55 1.73 -21.46
N MET A 450 -12.72 2.05 -20.89
CA MET A 450 -12.89 2.37 -19.46
C MET A 450 -13.37 1.15 -18.67
N GLN A 451 -13.42 -0.03 -19.29
CA GLN A 451 -13.79 -1.26 -18.60
C GLN A 451 -12.68 -1.64 -17.61
N ARG A 452 -13.10 -1.98 -16.39
CA ARG A 452 -12.25 -2.56 -15.36
C ARG A 452 -12.67 -4.00 -15.12
N ASP A 453 -11.79 -4.92 -15.46
CA ASP A 453 -12.06 -6.34 -15.25
C ASP A 453 -11.76 -6.72 -13.80
N LEU A 454 -12.71 -7.41 -13.18
CA LEU A 454 -12.53 -8.02 -11.87
C LEU A 454 -11.66 -9.26 -12.01
N LEU A 455 -10.58 -9.34 -11.24
CA LEU A 455 -9.79 -10.56 -11.17
C LEU A 455 -10.55 -11.64 -10.43
N GLN A 456 -10.74 -12.75 -11.12
CA GLN A 456 -11.31 -13.96 -10.55
C GLN A 456 -10.23 -14.71 -9.78
N GLN A 457 -10.58 -15.21 -8.60
CA GLN A 457 -9.70 -16.04 -7.80
C GLN A 457 -10.07 -17.52 -7.92
N VAL A 458 -9.05 -18.37 -7.88
CA VAL A 458 -9.19 -19.83 -7.90
C VAL A 458 -8.88 -20.37 -6.51
N MET A 459 -9.81 -21.13 -5.96
CA MET A 459 -9.66 -21.87 -4.70
C MET A 459 -9.05 -23.27 -4.97
N ASN A 460 -7.97 -23.61 -4.26
CA ASN A 460 -7.45 -24.98 -4.06
C ASN A 460 -7.46 -25.94 -5.29
N PRO A 461 -6.49 -25.85 -6.23
CA PRO A 461 -6.37 -26.81 -7.34
C PRO A 461 -6.01 -28.26 -6.95
N ASN A 462 -5.57 -28.56 -5.72
CA ASN A 462 -4.99 -29.86 -5.33
C ASN A 462 -5.83 -30.71 -4.33
N ALA A 463 -7.15 -30.50 -4.27
CA ALA A 463 -7.99 -30.90 -3.13
C ALA A 463 -8.36 -32.40 -2.95
N ASN A 464 -7.84 -33.33 -3.76
CA ASN A 464 -8.21 -34.74 -3.63
C ASN A 464 -7.10 -35.56 -2.94
N SER A 465 -7.36 -36.02 -1.72
CA SER A 465 -6.51 -37.03 -1.08
C SER A 465 -6.70 -38.38 -1.77
N THR A 466 -5.60 -39.11 -1.96
CA THR A 466 -5.62 -40.53 -2.31
C THR A 466 -5.12 -41.30 -1.10
N MET A 467 -5.81 -42.38 -0.70
CA MET A 467 -5.34 -43.22 0.40
C MET A 467 -4.06 -43.92 -0.04
N GLY A 468 -2.92 -43.44 0.45
CA GLY A 468 -1.61 -44.07 0.32
C GLY A 468 -1.31 -45.04 1.45
N ASP A 469 -0.20 -45.78 1.34
CA ASP A 469 0.21 -46.82 2.29
C ASP A 469 0.49 -46.31 3.73
N ASN A 470 0.68 -45.00 3.90
CA ASN A 470 0.97 -44.35 5.18
C ASN A 470 -0.26 -43.69 5.82
N ALA A 471 -1.48 -44.02 5.38
CA ALA A 471 -2.70 -43.41 5.91
C ALA A 471 -2.81 -43.58 7.44
N ASP A 472 -3.02 -42.48 8.16
CA ASP A 472 -3.20 -42.48 9.62
C ASP A 472 -4.46 -41.69 10.01
N SER A 473 -5.41 -42.37 10.65
CA SER A 473 -6.64 -41.77 11.16
C SER A 473 -6.80 -41.95 12.67
N SER A 474 -5.74 -42.34 13.39
CA SER A 474 -5.81 -42.77 14.79
C SER A 474 -6.30 -41.69 15.77
N GLU A 475 -6.08 -40.42 15.45
CA GLU A 475 -6.52 -39.25 16.24
C GLU A 475 -7.57 -38.38 15.52
N MET A 476 -8.16 -38.88 14.43
CA MET A 476 -9.23 -38.19 13.73
C MET A 476 -10.60 -38.52 14.32
N VAL A 477 -11.50 -37.55 14.33
CA VAL A 477 -12.89 -37.70 14.74
C VAL A 477 -13.79 -37.78 13.52
N LEU A 478 -14.73 -38.73 13.52
CA LEU A 478 -15.77 -38.81 12.50
C LEU A 478 -16.81 -37.71 12.73
N ILE A 479 -16.98 -36.87 11.71
CA ILE A 479 -17.97 -35.81 11.65
C ILE A 479 -19.11 -36.30 10.75
N SER A 480 -20.27 -36.53 11.36
CA SER A 480 -21.48 -36.82 10.60
C SER A 480 -21.85 -35.60 9.75
N GLY A 481 -22.00 -35.82 8.45
CA GLY A 481 -22.39 -34.79 7.51
C GLY A 481 -23.85 -34.35 7.67
N MET A 482 -24.24 -33.36 6.87
CA MET A 482 -25.63 -32.91 6.80
C MET A 482 -26.02 -32.40 5.41
N PHE A 483 -27.31 -32.50 5.09
CA PHE A 483 -27.83 -32.17 3.76
C PHE A 483 -28.00 -30.66 3.50
N ALA A 484 -28.05 -29.84 4.55
CA ALA A 484 -28.31 -28.40 4.44
C ALA A 484 -27.70 -27.62 5.61
N TYR A 485 -26.40 -27.33 5.52
CA TYR A 485 -25.72 -26.42 6.45
C TYR A 485 -25.75 -25.00 5.89
N GLU A 486 -26.18 -24.04 6.72
CA GLU A 486 -26.10 -22.63 6.39
C GLU A 486 -24.69 -22.11 6.72
N PHE A 487 -23.83 -22.05 5.71
CA PHE A 487 -22.51 -21.45 5.83
C PHE A 487 -22.65 -19.93 5.73
N ASN A 488 -22.11 -19.22 6.72
CA ASN A 488 -22.05 -17.77 6.75
C ASN A 488 -20.73 -17.33 7.40
N VAL A 489 -19.94 -16.55 6.69
CA VAL A 489 -18.69 -15.97 7.16
C VAL A 489 -18.53 -14.56 6.63
N SER A 490 -18.00 -13.69 7.49
CA SER A 490 -17.45 -12.40 7.10
C SER A 490 -15.95 -12.34 7.37
N GLY A 491 -15.21 -11.83 6.39
CA GLY A 491 -13.83 -11.40 6.57
C GLY A 491 -13.77 -9.99 7.16
N VAL A 492 -12.62 -9.67 7.75
CA VAL A 492 -12.33 -8.31 8.22
C VAL A 492 -11.80 -7.49 7.05
N GLN A 493 -12.53 -6.44 6.66
CA GLN A 493 -12.04 -5.49 5.67
C GLN A 493 -11.06 -4.51 6.32
N ILE A 494 -9.90 -4.39 5.70
CA ILE A 494 -8.88 -3.38 6.00
C ILE A 494 -9.35 -2.02 5.45
N GLU A 495 -9.13 -0.95 6.22
CA GLU A 495 -9.66 0.40 5.96
C GLU A 495 -11.19 0.40 5.69
N PRO A 496 -12.03 -0.06 6.65
CA PRO A 496 -13.48 -0.19 6.47
C PRO A 496 -14.21 1.16 6.58
N VAL A 497 -13.59 2.23 6.09
CA VAL A 497 -14.19 3.56 6.08
C VAL A 497 -14.98 3.65 4.79
N SER A 498 -16.30 3.50 4.91
CA SER A 498 -17.23 3.61 3.77
C SER A 498 -17.13 4.96 3.04
N ALA A 499 -16.63 6.00 3.70
CA ALA A 499 -16.32 7.29 3.06
C ALA A 499 -15.15 7.20 2.07
N TRP A 500 -14.20 6.27 2.28
CA TRP A 500 -13.00 6.09 1.45
C TRP A 500 -13.16 4.93 0.46
N THR A 501 -14.00 3.94 0.78
CA THR A 501 -14.27 2.76 -0.06
C THR A 501 -15.78 2.56 -0.34
N PRO A 502 -16.55 3.60 -0.73
CA PRO A 502 -18.02 3.50 -0.86
C PRO A 502 -18.47 2.49 -1.91
N THR A 503 -17.58 2.16 -2.86
CA THR A 503 -17.82 1.28 -4.00
C THR A 503 -17.06 -0.04 -3.90
N PHE A 504 -16.69 -0.49 -2.70
CA PHE A 504 -15.83 -1.68 -2.51
C PHE A 504 -16.28 -2.94 -3.25
N ALA A 505 -17.60 -3.11 -3.44
CA ALA A 505 -18.16 -4.20 -4.23
C ALA A 505 -17.66 -4.22 -5.70
N GLN A 506 -17.22 -3.09 -6.25
CA GLN A 506 -16.84 -2.93 -7.65
C GLN A 506 -15.42 -3.37 -7.99
N PHE A 507 -14.53 -3.55 -6.99
CA PHE A 507 -13.16 -4.04 -7.21
C PHE A 507 -12.91 -5.45 -6.64
N GLY A 508 -13.90 -6.06 -5.97
CA GLY A 508 -13.80 -7.39 -5.37
C GLY A 508 -12.92 -7.36 -4.13
N THR A 509 -13.49 -7.66 -2.96
CA THR A 509 -12.74 -7.70 -1.70
C THR A 509 -12.60 -9.14 -1.22
N GLY A 510 -11.63 -9.42 -0.34
CA GLY A 510 -11.56 -10.75 0.31
C GLY A 510 -11.17 -11.88 -0.63
N VAL A 511 -11.92 -12.99 -0.54
CA VAL A 511 -11.70 -14.23 -1.31
C VAL A 511 -12.88 -14.54 -2.24
N GLN A 512 -12.73 -15.47 -3.17
CA GLN A 512 -13.83 -15.94 -4.02
C GLN A 512 -14.05 -17.44 -3.88
N PHE A 513 -15.16 -17.84 -3.29
CA PHE A 513 -15.56 -19.25 -3.28
C PHE A 513 -16.11 -19.70 -4.64
N PRO A 514 -16.07 -21.01 -4.97
CA PRO A 514 -16.48 -21.51 -6.30
C PRO A 514 -17.94 -21.23 -6.71
N TRP A 515 -18.82 -20.92 -5.76
CA TRP A 515 -20.23 -20.59 -6.01
C TRP A 515 -20.47 -19.09 -6.21
N GLU A 516 -19.42 -18.27 -6.14
CA GLU A 516 -19.48 -16.81 -6.24
C GLU A 516 -18.97 -16.34 -7.60
N ASP A 517 -19.54 -15.25 -8.11
CA ASP A 517 -19.18 -14.64 -9.39
C ASP A 517 -18.01 -13.63 -9.27
N ARG A 518 -17.61 -13.29 -8.04
CA ARG A 518 -16.51 -12.38 -7.74
C ARG A 518 -15.98 -12.55 -6.32
N PRO A 519 -14.78 -12.04 -6.02
CA PRO A 519 -14.30 -11.94 -4.65
C PRO A 519 -15.22 -11.09 -3.76
N SER A 520 -15.49 -11.57 -2.55
CA SER A 520 -16.30 -10.89 -1.53
C SER A 520 -15.63 -10.97 -0.14
N ASN A 521 -15.97 -10.04 0.75
CA ASN A 521 -15.66 -10.15 2.19
C ASN A 521 -16.76 -10.87 2.97
N THR A 522 -17.90 -11.17 2.35
CA THR A 522 -19.03 -11.85 3.00
C THR A 522 -19.49 -12.99 2.12
N HIS A 523 -19.57 -14.18 2.70
CA HIS A 523 -19.89 -15.40 1.99
C HIS A 523 -21.06 -16.09 2.66
N SER A 524 -22.03 -16.50 1.85
CA SER A 524 -23.15 -17.30 2.34
C SER A 524 -23.56 -18.34 1.32
N ALA A 525 -23.74 -19.57 1.78
CA ALA A 525 -24.19 -20.67 0.95
C ALA A 525 -24.89 -21.75 1.79
N ASN A 526 -25.86 -22.44 1.18
CA ASN A 526 -26.39 -23.68 1.73
C ASN A 526 -25.59 -24.85 1.18
N LEU A 527 -24.84 -25.52 2.05
CA LEU A 527 -23.88 -26.55 1.67
C LEU A 527 -24.35 -27.94 2.13
N MET A 528 -24.10 -28.94 1.29
CA MET A 528 -24.19 -30.35 1.67
C MET A 528 -22.80 -30.82 2.12
N PHE A 529 -22.74 -31.37 3.33
CA PHE A 529 -21.55 -32.05 3.84
C PHE A 529 -21.76 -33.56 3.81
N PRO A 530 -20.93 -34.33 3.08
CA PRO A 530 -20.80 -35.75 3.36
C PRO A 530 -20.14 -35.95 4.73
N ASP A 531 -20.17 -37.19 5.24
CA ASP A 531 -19.34 -37.56 6.38
C ASP A 531 -17.86 -37.33 6.06
N PHE A 532 -17.12 -36.78 7.01
CA PHE A 532 -15.69 -36.56 6.88
C PHE A 532 -14.98 -36.78 8.21
N MET A 533 -13.66 -36.91 8.16
CA MET A 533 -12.82 -37.02 9.33
C MET A 533 -12.02 -35.73 9.49
N ILE A 534 -11.85 -35.24 10.72
CA ILE A 534 -10.98 -34.11 11.05
C ILE A 534 -10.10 -34.47 12.25
N ASP A 535 -8.86 -33.99 12.28
CA ASP A 535 -7.99 -34.21 13.44
C ASP A 535 -8.63 -33.62 14.71
N LYS A 536 -8.59 -34.38 15.82
CA LYS A 536 -9.15 -33.92 17.10
C LYS A 536 -8.42 -32.70 17.66
N TYR A 537 -7.12 -32.63 17.41
CA TYR A 537 -6.17 -31.63 17.89
C TYR A 537 -5.34 -31.09 16.72
N PRO A 538 -4.75 -29.88 16.83
CA PRO A 538 -3.72 -29.47 15.90
C PRO A 538 -2.53 -30.44 15.89
N VAL A 539 -1.85 -30.54 14.75
CA VAL A 539 -0.68 -31.42 14.58
C VAL A 539 0.43 -31.03 15.57
N THR A 540 0.95 -32.00 16.31
CA THR A 540 2.02 -31.78 17.30
C THR A 540 3.41 -31.79 16.69
N ASN A 541 4.39 -31.20 17.38
CA ASN A 541 5.80 -31.29 17.00
C ASN A 541 6.30 -32.73 16.89
N SER A 542 5.86 -33.64 17.78
CA SER A 542 6.23 -35.06 17.75
C SER A 542 5.73 -35.78 16.49
N GLN A 543 4.47 -35.53 16.11
CA GLN A 543 3.90 -36.06 14.87
C GLN A 543 4.63 -35.50 13.64
N TYR A 544 4.92 -34.21 13.65
CA TYR A 544 5.62 -33.55 12.55
C TYR A 544 7.07 -34.04 12.41
N LEU A 545 7.80 -34.24 13.51
CA LEU A 545 9.14 -34.84 13.49
C LEU A 545 9.12 -36.27 12.92
N THR A 546 8.09 -37.05 13.26
CA THR A 546 7.92 -38.40 12.71
C THR A 546 7.75 -38.37 11.20
N PHE A 547 6.90 -37.45 10.70
CA PHE A 547 6.77 -37.18 9.26
C PHE A 547 8.11 -36.82 8.62
N LEU A 548 8.83 -35.85 9.18
CA LEU A 548 10.09 -35.38 8.62
C LEU A 548 11.14 -36.51 8.53
N LYS A 549 11.26 -37.32 9.58
CA LYS A 549 12.21 -38.45 9.62
C LYS A 549 11.83 -39.59 8.68
N ALA A 550 10.54 -39.88 8.54
CA ALA A 550 10.06 -40.99 7.72
C ALA A 550 10.00 -40.64 6.22
N SER A 551 9.60 -39.41 5.88
CA SER A 551 9.47 -38.94 4.49
C SER A 551 10.77 -38.40 3.90
N GLY A 552 11.68 -37.88 4.74
CA GLY A 552 12.82 -37.10 4.28
C GLY A 552 12.44 -35.75 3.68
N TYR A 553 11.25 -35.21 3.98
CA TYR A 553 10.75 -33.95 3.44
C TYR A 553 11.69 -32.77 3.76
N VAL A 554 12.06 -32.02 2.73
CA VAL A 554 12.83 -30.77 2.85
C VAL A 554 11.96 -29.63 2.31
N PRO A 555 11.72 -28.58 3.11
CA PRO A 555 10.92 -27.44 2.65
C PRO A 555 11.67 -26.65 1.58
N LYS A 556 10.92 -25.89 0.76
CA LYS A 556 11.52 -25.00 -0.24
C LYS A 556 12.35 -23.84 0.36
N SER A 557 12.11 -23.50 1.62
CA SER A 557 12.87 -22.50 2.38
C SER A 557 13.00 -22.93 3.83
N LEU A 558 14.19 -22.75 4.40
CA LEU A 558 14.49 -23.00 5.82
C LEU A 558 14.48 -21.72 6.67
N GLN A 559 14.25 -20.56 6.05
CA GLN A 559 14.44 -19.27 6.73
C GLN A 559 13.54 -19.13 7.97
N ARG A 560 12.29 -19.58 7.87
CA ARG A 560 11.29 -19.54 8.94
C ARG A 560 10.78 -20.93 9.33
N PHE A 561 11.12 -21.97 8.58
CA PHE A 561 10.62 -23.31 8.80
C PHE A 561 11.02 -23.82 10.18
N LEU A 562 10.01 -24.11 11.01
CA LEU A 562 10.19 -24.56 12.39
C LEU A 562 11.16 -23.66 13.16
N ASP A 563 11.02 -22.33 13.03
CA ASP A 563 11.96 -21.36 13.64
C ASP A 563 12.11 -21.52 15.17
N HIS A 564 11.11 -22.13 15.81
CA HIS A 564 11.07 -22.44 17.24
C HIS A 564 11.89 -23.69 17.62
N TRP A 565 12.50 -24.40 16.66
CA TRP A 565 13.39 -25.55 16.92
C TRP A 565 14.86 -25.10 16.88
N GLU A 566 15.60 -25.39 17.96
CA GLU A 566 17.00 -24.95 18.14
C GLU A 566 18.00 -25.68 17.23
N ASN A 567 17.76 -26.96 16.94
CA ASN A 567 18.70 -27.83 16.19
C ASN A 567 18.23 -28.14 14.76
N ARG A 568 17.75 -27.12 14.04
CA ARG A 568 17.41 -27.23 12.61
C ARG A 568 18.60 -27.04 11.65
N GLN A 569 19.83 -27.15 12.15
CA GLN A 569 21.02 -26.81 11.36
C GLN A 569 21.27 -27.85 10.26
N GLY A 570 21.19 -27.40 9.00
CA GLY A 570 21.41 -28.20 7.79
C GLY A 570 20.13 -28.80 7.20
N GLU A 571 20.15 -29.06 5.89
CA GLU A 571 19.00 -29.56 5.09
C GLU A 571 18.67 -31.05 5.34
N ASN A 572 19.13 -31.64 6.45
CA ASN A 572 18.88 -33.05 6.75
C ASN A 572 17.91 -33.19 7.94
N PRO A 573 16.60 -33.36 7.70
CA PRO A 573 15.60 -33.52 8.74
C PRO A 573 15.85 -34.69 9.69
N ALA A 574 16.64 -35.69 9.28
CA ALA A 574 16.99 -36.82 10.14
C ALA A 574 17.76 -36.42 11.40
N LEU A 575 18.48 -35.29 11.36
CA LEU A 575 19.28 -34.77 12.46
C LEU A 575 18.54 -33.79 13.36
N TRP A 576 17.34 -33.35 12.96
CA TRP A 576 16.59 -32.36 13.73
C TRP A 576 15.97 -32.98 14.98
N THR A 577 15.88 -32.15 16.03
CA THR A 577 15.34 -32.51 17.33
C THR A 577 14.37 -31.46 17.83
N ILE A 578 13.29 -31.90 18.47
CA ILE A 578 12.35 -31.03 19.16
C ILE A 578 13.00 -30.54 20.47
N PRO A 579 12.91 -29.24 20.80
CA PRO A 579 13.30 -28.75 22.12
C PRO A 579 12.48 -29.41 23.24
N ALA A 580 13.13 -29.72 24.36
CA ALA A 580 12.49 -30.42 25.47
C ALA A 580 11.24 -29.67 25.97
N GLY A 581 10.11 -30.38 26.08
CA GLY A 581 8.83 -29.84 26.53
C GLY A 581 7.93 -29.29 25.42
N LEU A 582 8.38 -29.28 24.16
CA LEU A 582 7.57 -28.87 23.00
C LEU A 582 6.98 -30.06 22.23
N GLU A 583 7.24 -31.30 22.64
CA GLU A 583 6.87 -32.50 21.87
C GLU A 583 5.37 -32.61 21.63
N GLN A 584 4.57 -32.21 22.62
CA GLN A 584 3.10 -32.28 22.58
C GLN A 584 2.44 -30.93 22.29
N THR A 585 3.23 -29.88 22.02
CA THR A 585 2.70 -28.59 21.58
C THR A 585 2.45 -28.63 20.07
N PRO A 586 1.56 -27.78 19.53
CA PRO A 586 1.32 -27.73 18.09
C PRO A 586 2.58 -27.31 17.35
N VAL A 587 2.72 -27.81 16.13
CA VAL A 587 3.71 -27.32 15.17
C VAL A 587 3.28 -25.95 14.64
N VAL A 588 4.23 -25.02 14.59
CA VAL A 588 4.06 -23.64 14.08
C VAL A 588 5.27 -23.26 13.20
N ASN A 589 5.26 -22.09 12.54
CA ASN A 589 6.34 -21.68 11.64
C ASN A 589 6.45 -22.60 10.42
N VAL A 590 5.32 -22.90 9.78
CA VAL A 590 5.21 -23.76 8.59
C VAL A 590 4.42 -23.06 7.49
N ALA A 591 4.75 -23.28 6.23
CA ALA A 591 3.97 -22.73 5.12
C ALA A 591 2.80 -23.65 4.75
N VAL A 592 1.84 -23.12 3.99
CA VAL A 592 0.72 -23.90 3.46
C VAL A 592 1.20 -25.09 2.62
N GLU A 593 2.30 -24.96 1.89
CA GLU A 593 2.91 -26.06 1.13
C GLU A 593 3.45 -27.15 2.07
N ASP A 594 4.06 -26.76 3.19
CA ASP A 594 4.62 -27.69 4.18
C ASP A 594 3.51 -28.44 4.95
N ALA A 595 2.44 -27.73 5.30
CA ALA A 595 1.26 -28.32 5.94
C ALA A 595 0.52 -29.27 4.99
N THR A 596 0.42 -28.89 3.70
CA THR A 596 -0.16 -29.74 2.65
C THR A 596 0.69 -31.00 2.41
N ALA A 597 2.02 -30.87 2.41
CA ALA A 597 2.93 -32.02 2.27
C ALA A 597 2.78 -33.02 3.43
N TYR A 598 2.70 -32.53 4.68
CA TYR A 598 2.41 -33.36 5.85
C TYR A 598 1.07 -34.09 5.71
N ALA A 599 0.01 -33.36 5.33
CA ALA A 599 -1.32 -33.94 5.20
C ALA A 599 -1.34 -35.04 4.12
N ASN A 600 -0.78 -34.75 2.94
CA ASN A 600 -0.71 -35.71 1.84
C ASN A 600 0.08 -36.98 2.20
N TYR A 601 1.17 -36.85 2.98
CA TYR A 601 1.97 -38.00 3.41
C TYR A 601 1.14 -39.03 4.19
N TYR A 602 0.22 -38.57 5.04
CA TYR A 602 -0.70 -39.41 5.80
C TYR A 602 -2.05 -39.67 5.10
N GLY A 603 -2.16 -39.39 3.80
CA GLY A 603 -3.42 -39.55 3.05
C GLY A 603 -4.54 -38.61 3.52
N LYS A 604 -4.21 -37.54 4.23
CA LYS A 604 -5.10 -36.47 4.71
C LYS A 604 -5.09 -35.29 3.73
N ARG A 605 -5.75 -34.20 4.11
CA ARG A 605 -5.67 -32.87 3.49
C ARG A 605 -5.95 -31.80 4.54
N LEU A 606 -5.66 -30.54 4.21
CA LEU A 606 -6.17 -29.41 5.01
C LEU A 606 -7.71 -29.40 5.00
N PRO A 607 -8.36 -28.98 6.10
CA PRO A 607 -9.81 -28.81 6.12
C PRO A 607 -10.20 -27.69 5.15
N LYS A 608 -11.34 -27.85 4.48
CA LYS A 608 -11.94 -26.70 3.80
C LYS A 608 -12.45 -25.72 4.84
N ASP A 609 -12.51 -24.44 4.49
CA ASP A 609 -12.94 -23.37 5.36
C ASP A 609 -14.33 -23.62 5.93
N GLN A 610 -15.25 -24.08 5.09
CA GLN A 610 -16.59 -24.47 5.48
C GLN A 610 -16.64 -25.72 6.37
N GLU A 611 -15.69 -26.66 6.26
CA GLU A 611 -15.63 -27.85 7.12
C GLU A 611 -15.14 -27.48 8.51
N TRP A 612 -14.15 -26.60 8.58
CA TRP A 612 -13.67 -26.04 9.84
C TRP A 612 -14.79 -25.26 10.54
N GLN A 613 -15.47 -24.38 9.81
CA GLN A 613 -16.60 -23.60 10.31
C GLN A 613 -17.74 -24.50 10.79
N TYR A 614 -18.07 -25.56 10.05
CA TYR A 614 -19.09 -26.54 10.42
C TYR A 614 -18.83 -27.17 11.80
N VAL A 615 -17.58 -27.57 12.03
CA VAL A 615 -17.13 -28.18 13.30
C VAL A 615 -17.16 -27.15 14.43
N ALA A 616 -16.63 -25.95 14.18
CA ALA A 616 -16.57 -24.86 15.15
C ALA A 616 -17.95 -24.30 15.51
N SER A 617 -18.93 -24.36 14.61
CA SER A 617 -20.30 -23.90 14.85
C SER A 617 -21.26 -25.00 15.31
N ASN A 618 -20.74 -26.15 15.75
CA ASN A 618 -21.56 -27.27 16.24
C ASN A 618 -22.58 -27.82 15.23
N GLY A 619 -22.28 -27.72 13.93
CA GLY A 619 -23.09 -28.24 12.83
C GLY A 619 -24.43 -27.53 12.73
N ALA A 620 -25.53 -28.28 12.82
CA ALA A 620 -26.89 -27.75 12.68
C ALA A 620 -27.30 -26.72 13.75
N LEU A 621 -26.57 -26.64 14.88
CA LEU A 621 -26.82 -25.62 15.90
C LEU A 621 -26.40 -24.21 15.43
N ASN A 622 -25.43 -24.14 14.52
CA ASN A 622 -24.83 -22.89 14.02
C ASN A 622 -24.44 -21.91 15.14
N ASP A 623 -23.79 -22.44 16.17
CA ASP A 623 -23.38 -21.65 17.32
C ASP A 623 -22.26 -20.64 16.93
N PRO A 624 -22.29 -19.40 17.43
CA PRO A 624 -21.22 -18.41 17.22
C PRO A 624 -19.90 -18.77 17.91
N TYR A 625 -19.88 -19.73 18.83
CA TYR A 625 -18.67 -20.24 19.51
C TYR A 625 -18.69 -21.77 19.61
N PRO A 626 -17.54 -22.46 19.63
CA PRO A 626 -17.48 -23.91 19.77
C PRO A 626 -18.20 -24.46 21.01
N TRP A 627 -18.24 -23.67 22.07
CA TRP A 627 -18.89 -24.04 23.34
C TRP A 627 -20.37 -23.64 23.45
N GLY A 628 -20.96 -22.99 22.45
CA GLY A 628 -22.38 -22.63 22.42
C GLY A 628 -22.67 -21.18 22.00
N SER A 629 -23.90 -20.74 22.27
CA SER A 629 -24.43 -19.43 21.82
C SER A 629 -23.89 -18.21 22.57
N GLU A 630 -23.49 -18.37 23.83
CA GLU A 630 -23.09 -17.26 24.69
C GLU A 630 -21.57 -17.06 24.70
N PHE A 631 -21.14 -15.79 24.58
CA PHE A 631 -19.76 -15.42 24.76
C PHE A 631 -19.32 -15.68 26.20
N ASP A 632 -18.17 -16.33 26.37
CA ASP A 632 -17.57 -16.56 27.68
C ASP A 632 -16.06 -16.35 27.62
N ALA A 633 -15.59 -15.22 28.15
CA ALA A 633 -14.19 -14.84 28.15
C ALA A 633 -13.30 -15.85 28.91
N ALA A 634 -13.84 -16.62 29.86
CA ALA A 634 -13.07 -17.63 30.58
C ALA A 634 -12.76 -18.87 29.72
N LYS A 635 -13.39 -18.99 28.55
CA LYS A 635 -13.17 -20.07 27.58
C LYS A 635 -12.15 -19.73 26.50
N LEU A 636 -11.68 -18.49 26.47
CA LEU A 636 -10.59 -18.07 25.61
C LEU A 636 -9.25 -18.37 26.27
N PRO A 637 -8.24 -18.84 25.51
CA PRO A 637 -6.87 -18.85 25.98
C PRO A 637 -6.42 -17.48 26.46
N LYS A 638 -5.42 -17.49 27.35
CA LYS A 638 -4.76 -16.25 27.74
C LYS A 638 -4.17 -15.58 26.49
N VAL A 639 -4.53 -14.33 26.29
CA VAL A 639 -3.94 -13.49 25.25
C VAL A 639 -2.67 -12.86 25.77
N TYR A 640 -1.63 -12.92 24.94
CA TYR A 640 -0.32 -12.39 25.21
C TYR A 640 -0.16 -11.08 24.45
N HIS A 641 -0.02 -10.03 25.23
CA HIS A 641 0.25 -8.70 24.76
C HIS A 641 1.75 -8.42 24.85
N GLY A 642 2.33 -7.88 23.78
CA GLY A 642 3.70 -7.38 23.78
C GLY A 642 4.59 -7.98 22.69
N GLN A 643 5.90 -7.97 22.97
CA GLN A 643 6.97 -8.17 21.99
C GLN A 643 7.41 -9.62 21.81
N GLU A 644 7.01 -10.50 22.73
CA GLU A 644 7.43 -11.90 22.76
C GLU A 644 6.26 -12.83 22.47
N LEU A 645 6.53 -13.91 21.74
CA LEU A 645 5.56 -14.99 21.57
C LEU A 645 5.45 -15.81 22.86
N PRO A 646 4.26 -16.28 23.22
CA PRO A 646 4.10 -17.20 24.33
C PRO A 646 4.66 -18.58 24.03
N GLN A 647 5.12 -19.27 25.07
CA GLN A 647 5.27 -20.73 24.99
C GLN A 647 3.88 -21.37 24.95
N LEU A 648 3.63 -22.16 23.91
CA LEU A 648 2.36 -22.87 23.72
C LEU A 648 2.28 -24.03 24.72
N ALA A 649 1.08 -24.25 25.29
CA ALA A 649 0.78 -25.44 26.08
C ALA A 649 0.70 -26.69 25.18
N PRO A 650 0.68 -27.92 25.71
CA PRO A 650 0.35 -29.11 24.92
C PRO A 650 -1.04 -29.04 24.29
N VAL A 651 -1.25 -29.69 23.14
CA VAL A 651 -2.59 -29.82 22.55
C VAL A 651 -3.57 -30.52 23.50
N GLY A 652 -4.84 -30.16 23.43
CA GLY A 652 -5.88 -30.60 24.36
C GLY A 652 -5.80 -29.95 25.74
N SER A 653 -4.91 -28.97 25.95
CA SER A 653 -4.89 -28.16 27.17
C SER A 653 -6.04 -27.15 27.20
N ASN A 654 -6.60 -26.75 26.05
CA ASN A 654 -7.74 -25.84 25.96
C ASN A 654 -9.06 -26.57 25.69
N LYS A 655 -9.35 -27.59 26.52
CA LYS A 655 -10.60 -28.38 26.48
C LYS A 655 -11.88 -27.54 26.52
N ILE A 656 -11.76 -26.30 27.00
CA ILE A 656 -12.87 -25.37 27.18
C ILE A 656 -13.31 -24.76 25.83
N SER A 657 -12.42 -24.75 24.82
CA SER A 657 -12.73 -24.35 23.43
C SER A 657 -13.28 -25.48 22.55
N ARG A 658 -13.58 -26.64 23.15
CA ARG A 658 -14.05 -27.83 22.44
C ARG A 658 -15.41 -27.60 21.76
N SER A 659 -15.54 -28.10 20.55
CA SER A 659 -16.82 -28.25 19.86
C SER A 659 -17.77 -29.13 20.68
N LYS A 660 -18.89 -28.55 21.09
CA LYS A 660 -19.95 -29.23 21.84
C LYS A 660 -20.51 -30.45 21.11
N SER A 661 -20.59 -30.40 19.77
CA SER A 661 -21.17 -31.49 18.98
C SER A 661 -20.16 -32.55 18.54
N PHE A 662 -18.88 -32.20 18.40
CA PHE A 662 -17.94 -33.03 17.64
C PHE A 662 -16.65 -33.42 18.37
N ASP A 663 -16.47 -33.07 19.65
CA ASP A 663 -15.29 -33.41 20.47
C ASP A 663 -13.93 -32.95 19.89
N VAL A 664 -13.94 -32.04 18.92
CA VAL A 664 -12.73 -31.38 18.37
C VAL A 664 -12.33 -30.23 19.30
N GLU A 665 -11.06 -30.12 19.63
CA GLU A 665 -10.52 -29.22 20.66
C GLU A 665 -9.59 -28.15 20.07
N ASP A 666 -9.22 -27.15 20.89
CA ASP A 666 -8.28 -26.08 20.56
C ASP A 666 -8.66 -25.22 19.33
N LEU A 667 -9.96 -25.08 19.06
CA LEU A 667 -10.48 -24.37 17.87
C LEU A 667 -10.38 -22.84 17.97
N THR A 668 -10.23 -22.25 19.16
CA THR A 668 -10.28 -20.78 19.32
C THR A 668 -9.17 -20.23 20.20
N GLY A 669 -8.50 -19.18 19.70
CA GLY A 669 -7.59 -18.29 20.43
C GLY A 669 -6.23 -18.90 20.78
N TYR A 670 -5.82 -19.99 20.12
CA TYR A 670 -4.62 -20.75 20.46
C TYR A 670 -3.53 -20.55 19.42
N ILE A 671 -3.72 -21.12 18.23
CA ILE A 671 -2.92 -20.88 17.03
C ILE A 671 -3.86 -20.68 15.84
N TRP A 672 -3.39 -19.93 14.84
CA TRP A 672 -4.06 -19.87 13.55
C TRP A 672 -4.05 -21.26 12.89
N GLN A 673 -5.15 -21.63 12.23
CA GLN A 673 -5.31 -22.93 11.57
C GLN A 673 -5.61 -22.71 10.08
N MET A 674 -4.74 -23.25 9.22
CA MET A 674 -4.83 -23.09 7.76
C MET A 674 -5.98 -23.92 7.17
N THR A 675 -6.77 -23.31 6.27
CA THR A 675 -7.87 -23.98 5.55
C THR A 675 -7.62 -23.97 4.04
N ASP A 676 -8.39 -23.18 3.29
CA ASP A 676 -8.27 -23.02 1.84
C ASP A 676 -7.26 -21.91 1.49
N TYR A 677 -6.64 -22.00 0.31
CA TYR A 677 -5.90 -20.89 -0.27
C TYR A 677 -6.51 -20.48 -1.63
N PHE A 678 -6.39 -19.19 -1.92
CA PHE A 678 -6.99 -18.52 -3.07
C PHE A 678 -5.90 -17.79 -3.83
N CYS A 679 -5.92 -17.91 -5.16
CA CYS A 679 -4.94 -17.26 -6.03
C CYS A 679 -5.60 -16.58 -7.22
N ASP A 680 -5.10 -15.40 -7.59
CA ASP A 680 -5.31 -14.75 -8.88
C ASP A 680 -3.95 -14.48 -9.56
N ALA A 681 -3.95 -13.70 -10.64
CA ALA A 681 -2.74 -13.39 -11.40
C ALA A 681 -1.69 -12.60 -10.60
N HIS A 682 -2.08 -11.89 -9.53
CA HIS A 682 -1.25 -10.98 -8.76
C HIS A 682 -1.02 -11.45 -7.34
N THR A 683 -1.99 -12.08 -6.68
CA THR A 683 -1.90 -12.40 -5.25
C THR A 683 -2.35 -13.82 -4.98
N CYS A 684 -1.71 -14.46 -4.02
CA CYS A 684 -2.25 -15.65 -3.35
C CYS A 684 -2.38 -15.39 -1.86
N GLY A 685 -3.46 -15.85 -1.25
CA GLY A 685 -3.67 -15.80 0.19
C GLY A 685 -4.15 -17.13 0.74
N VAL A 686 -3.88 -17.39 2.02
CA VAL A 686 -4.42 -18.52 2.79
C VAL A 686 -5.47 -17.99 3.76
N LEU A 687 -6.58 -18.72 3.89
CA LEU A 687 -7.54 -18.50 4.96
C LEU A 687 -7.07 -19.18 6.24
N LEU A 688 -7.11 -18.41 7.31
CA LEU A 688 -6.80 -18.84 8.65
C LEU A 688 -8.03 -18.73 9.54
N ARG A 689 -8.20 -19.73 10.39
CA ARG A 689 -9.29 -19.83 11.35
C ARG A 689 -8.78 -19.93 12.79
N GLY A 690 -9.71 -19.72 13.72
CA GLY A 690 -9.51 -19.92 15.15
C GLY A 690 -8.83 -18.78 15.90
N GLY A 691 -7.95 -18.01 15.26
CA GLY A 691 -7.18 -16.97 15.94
C GLY A 691 -6.05 -17.52 16.79
N SER A 692 -5.06 -16.68 17.11
CA SER A 692 -3.93 -17.03 17.96
C SER A 692 -4.04 -16.42 19.36
N CYS A 693 -3.18 -16.90 20.26
CA CYS A 693 -3.00 -16.31 21.59
C CYS A 693 -2.10 -15.06 21.58
N TYR A 694 -1.56 -14.65 20.44
CA TYR A 694 -0.70 -13.48 20.30
C TYR A 694 -1.51 -12.25 19.85
N SER A 695 -1.29 -11.11 20.50
CA SER A 695 -1.94 -9.85 20.13
C SER A 695 -1.04 -8.66 20.43
N PRO A 696 -0.38 -8.09 19.40
CA PRO A 696 0.40 -6.88 19.59
C PRO A 696 -0.55 -5.74 19.99
N ILE A 697 -0.14 -4.90 20.94
CA ILE A 697 -0.89 -3.69 21.30
C ILE A 697 -0.45 -2.59 20.32
N PRO A 698 -1.36 -2.01 19.52
CA PRO A 698 -1.00 -0.92 18.62
C PRO A 698 -0.60 0.33 19.40
N SER A 699 -0.01 1.30 18.70
CA SER A 699 0.21 2.64 19.23
C SER A 699 -1.08 3.29 19.76
N THR A 700 -2.25 2.91 19.24
CA THR A 700 -3.56 3.28 19.80
C THR A 700 -4.54 2.09 19.82
N LEU A 701 -5.39 1.97 20.85
CA LEU A 701 -6.40 0.91 20.96
C LEU A 701 -7.47 0.92 19.85
N ALA A 702 -7.49 1.96 19.01
CA ALA A 702 -8.44 2.16 17.91
C ALA A 702 -7.83 1.90 16.52
N ASP A 703 -6.57 1.50 16.44
CA ASP A 703 -5.86 1.32 15.19
C ASP A 703 -6.37 0.08 14.42
N PRO A 704 -6.99 0.23 13.24
CA PRO A 704 -7.50 -0.88 12.43
C PRO A 704 -6.38 -1.70 11.76
N ASN A 705 -5.11 -1.29 11.90
CA ASN A 705 -3.97 -1.90 11.22
C ASN A 705 -3.48 -3.22 11.83
N TRP A 706 -4.17 -3.75 12.84
CA TRP A 706 -3.83 -5.02 13.47
C TRP A 706 -5.00 -5.98 13.41
N PHE A 707 -4.69 -7.27 13.27
CA PHE A 707 -5.72 -8.30 13.19
C PHE A 707 -6.54 -8.37 14.48
N PRO A 708 -7.88 -8.29 14.39
CA PRO A 708 -8.72 -8.38 15.56
C PRO A 708 -8.68 -9.80 16.13
N LEU A 709 -8.63 -9.92 17.45
CA LEU A 709 -8.84 -11.18 18.13
C LEU A 709 -10.33 -11.56 18.13
N CYS A 710 -10.63 -12.85 18.27
CA CYS A 710 -11.98 -13.38 18.54
C CYS A 710 -12.62 -12.90 19.87
N GLN A 711 -12.06 -11.88 20.53
CA GLN A 711 -12.49 -11.43 21.86
C GLN A 711 -13.88 -10.77 21.91
N LYS A 712 -14.45 -10.36 20.76
CA LYS A 712 -15.80 -9.73 20.68
C LYS A 712 -16.58 -10.04 19.39
N ARG A 713 -16.06 -10.89 18.50
CA ARG A 713 -16.72 -11.26 17.23
C ARG A 713 -17.00 -12.76 17.21
N GLN A 714 -17.98 -13.17 16.41
CA GLN A 714 -18.36 -14.58 16.27
C GLN A 714 -17.15 -15.37 15.74
N CYS A 715 -16.97 -16.62 16.17
CA CYS A 715 -15.91 -17.51 15.65
C CYS A 715 -16.06 -17.81 14.14
N GLY A 716 -17.16 -17.34 13.55
CA GLY A 716 -17.43 -17.32 12.12
C GLY A 716 -16.55 -16.39 11.29
N ASP A 717 -15.81 -15.46 11.89
CA ASP A 717 -14.92 -14.56 11.13
C ASP A 717 -13.65 -15.28 10.64
N ALA A 718 -13.28 -15.06 9.38
CA ALA A 718 -12.06 -15.60 8.78
C ALA A 718 -10.99 -14.51 8.64
N LEU A 719 -9.73 -14.88 8.86
CA LEU A 719 -8.60 -14.04 8.51
C LEU A 719 -7.97 -14.54 7.21
N MET A 720 -7.79 -13.65 6.23
CA MET A 720 -6.99 -13.95 5.06
C MET A 720 -5.60 -13.38 5.23
N ILE A 721 -4.58 -14.22 5.10
CA ILE A 721 -3.19 -13.79 5.07
C ILE A 721 -2.69 -13.83 3.64
N ARG A 722 -2.20 -12.68 3.19
CA ARG A 722 -1.62 -12.54 1.85
C ARG A 722 -0.24 -13.13 1.93
N ILE A 723 0.04 -14.22 1.24
CA ILE A 723 1.33 -14.88 1.34
C ILE A 723 2.33 -14.01 0.57
N PRO A 724 3.27 -13.28 1.18
CA PRO A 724 4.42 -12.79 0.46
C PRO A 724 5.24 -14.04 0.19
N SER A 725 5.65 -14.22 -1.05
CA SER A 725 6.65 -15.20 -1.46
C SER A 725 7.38 -15.91 -0.29
N HIS A 726 6.85 -17.07 0.12
CA HIS A 726 7.33 -17.94 1.22
C HIS A 726 7.45 -17.39 2.65
N LEU A 727 6.63 -16.42 3.09
CA LEU A 727 6.46 -16.29 4.54
C LEU A 727 5.70 -17.50 5.08
N GLN A 728 6.47 -18.47 5.57
CA GLN A 728 6.03 -19.46 6.55
C GLN A 728 5.60 -18.67 7.79
N GLU A 729 4.33 -18.80 8.17
CA GLU A 729 3.75 -18.18 9.36
C GLU A 729 4.35 -18.78 10.61
#